data_AF-A0A1V5HKJ7-F1
#
_entry.id   AF-A0A1V5HKJ7-F1
#
_cell.length_a   1.000
_cell.length_b   1.000
_cell.length_c   1.000
_cell.angle_alpha   90.00
_cell.angle_beta   90.00
_cell.angle_gamma   90.00
#
_symmetry.space_group_name_H-M   'P 1'
#
loop_
_entity.id
_entity.type
_entity.pdbx_description
1 polymer ?
#
loop_
_entity_poly.entity_id
_entity_poly.type
_entity_poly.pdbx_seq_one_letter_code
_entity_poly.pdbx_strand_id
1 'polypeptide(L)'
;MLKSRKIMGMIFLLVMTLLFSGCHFGSSKTTITSIEVDSSTLEASYDVETFDITSIKIKVNYSDGTNKQLNVQASMLSSEHLVLLSSAGEHEIIVNYEGKTTTLNIKLISFVQPTITSIEVDSSTSKEAYDIDTFDITSIKIKVNYSNGTNKQLNVQSSMLSSEHLALLSSAGEHAIIISYEGKTTTLNIKLFKKEIQKFTVTFDSMGGSKVSPMENVNDGETIELPVPTKVGYTFEGWWTGKEADDAQFTNASRVTKDIVLYARWEVKELTIKFVVRSGLVSTALIDLLNEFKTLYPHITVHVEALSGSDDLIRSTIMMDINTNCAPDLVIGYPDHFAEYYSAGALVNLSTYINDEVYGYNEAEIADFIESYLDENRGFDLTKPQDLYGLPFNKATEVLVYNKTFFESLYGDTWETKIPKTWPELETIGADIMTRVRNGEADNIFVQSINPQTQTKTYLKLSNYLNEGKFIPLGYDSADNAFITLTRQFGAAYTERINVERGYVRFHNQRAKDAMAYFKGLRDDGVFGTPALYGLNSMFDAFKLIQSVMTICSSAGVGYNAASQYAYELGVAPIPYYSADKKDVIQQGTNIAMLNQNTEDEKLAAWLLIKFLMEPKNSAQLAMATGGYFPGRKSAYETTEYLEYLTNPSDNKVHYSKAANVVLNDYIKQNYEFIYEEALVGSSLIKKEVGSIFKDIIVGNADIEASFVRGYNNLPQFKPSEKPGEDINSSLFLDDKRRFLNLISNYHSNMV
;
A
#
# COMPACT_ATOMS: atom_id res chain seq x y z
N MET A 1 8.56 9.37 -51.25
CA MET A 1 7.52 10.15 -51.96
C MET A 1 6.49 9.19 -52.51
N LEU A 2 5.22 9.53 -52.33
CA LEU A 2 4.02 9.13 -53.09
C LEU A 2 3.89 7.71 -53.69
N LYS A 3 2.76 7.09 -53.31
CA LYS A 3 1.78 6.37 -54.15
C LYS A 3 2.25 5.15 -54.97
N SER A 4 1.61 4.01 -54.73
CA SER A 4 0.53 3.48 -55.61
C SER A 4 0.46 1.94 -55.67
N ARG A 5 -0.79 1.45 -55.59
CA ARG A 5 -1.41 0.32 -56.33
C ARG A 5 -0.64 -1.02 -56.45
N LYS A 6 -1.18 -2.03 -55.75
CA LYS A 6 -1.09 -3.46 -56.09
C LYS A 6 -2.49 -4.09 -56.09
N ILE A 7 -2.98 -4.46 -57.26
CA ILE A 7 -4.00 -5.48 -57.58
C ILE A 7 -3.66 -5.86 -59.03
N MET A 8 -3.45 -7.08 -59.50
CA MET A 8 -3.42 -8.43 -58.96
C MET A 8 -2.76 -9.24 -60.08
N GLY A 9 -1.78 -10.07 -59.76
CA GLY A 9 -1.18 -11.00 -60.72
C GLY A 9 -1.02 -12.34 -60.05
N MET A 10 -1.75 -13.35 -60.52
CA MET A 10 -1.47 -14.74 -60.18
C MET A 10 -2.07 -15.71 -61.23
N ILE A 11 -1.17 -16.27 -62.06
CA ILE A 11 -1.08 -17.69 -62.51
C ILE A 11 -2.19 -18.17 -63.47
N PHE A 12 -2.01 -18.57 -64.73
CA PHE A 12 -0.93 -19.17 -65.55
C PHE A 12 -0.46 -20.59 -65.16
N LEU A 13 -1.12 -21.62 -65.70
CA LEU A 13 -0.51 -22.89 -66.11
C LEU A 13 -1.48 -23.70 -67.01
N LEU A 14 -1.16 -23.90 -68.29
CA LEU A 14 -0.65 -25.17 -68.83
C LEU A 14 -0.57 -25.12 -70.38
N VAL A 15 0.55 -25.62 -70.87
CA VAL A 15 1.02 -25.70 -72.25
C VAL A 15 0.49 -26.97 -72.92
N MET A 16 0.16 -26.95 -74.22
CA MET A 16 0.57 -28.02 -75.13
C MET A 16 0.66 -27.59 -76.60
N THR A 17 1.82 -27.93 -77.16
CA THR A 17 2.52 -27.65 -78.43
C THR A 17 1.94 -28.27 -79.71
N LEU A 18 2.26 -27.66 -80.88
CA LEU A 18 2.93 -28.26 -82.07
C LEU A 18 2.99 -27.20 -83.22
N LEU A 19 4.16 -26.59 -83.50
CA LEU A 19 5.14 -26.93 -84.56
C LEU A 19 4.59 -26.76 -86.00
N PHE A 20 4.87 -25.64 -86.68
CA PHE A 20 6.03 -25.36 -87.58
C PHE A 20 5.77 -25.70 -89.06
N SER A 21 5.84 -24.68 -89.93
CA SER A 21 6.64 -24.62 -91.18
C SER A 21 5.91 -24.05 -92.42
N GLY A 22 6.41 -22.91 -92.91
CA GLY A 22 6.98 -22.83 -94.27
C GLY A 22 6.09 -22.55 -95.48
N CYS A 23 6.57 -21.58 -96.28
CA CYS A 23 6.42 -21.40 -97.73
C CYS A 23 5.25 -20.57 -98.30
N HIS A 24 5.64 -19.43 -98.88
CA HIS A 24 5.02 -18.75 -100.02
C HIS A 24 4.91 -19.67 -101.24
N PHE A 25 3.74 -19.70 -101.90
CA PHE A 25 3.60 -19.95 -103.34
C PHE A 25 2.39 -19.17 -103.88
N GLY A 26 2.56 -18.61 -105.09
CA GLY A 26 1.62 -17.69 -105.72
C GLY A 26 0.39 -18.34 -106.38
N SER A 27 -0.64 -17.48 -106.47
CA SER A 27 -1.72 -17.38 -107.46
C SER A 27 -2.72 -18.54 -107.65
N SER A 28 -3.90 -18.34 -107.06
CA SER A 28 -5.12 -18.07 -107.85
C SER A 28 -5.82 -16.86 -107.21
N LYS A 29 -6.28 -15.87 -107.97
CA LYS A 29 -6.98 -14.71 -107.39
C LYS A 29 -8.40 -15.15 -107.08
N THR A 30 -8.64 -15.54 -105.84
CA THR A 30 -9.96 -15.93 -105.35
C THR A 30 -10.96 -14.78 -105.56
N THR A 31 -12.09 -15.05 -106.21
CA THR A 31 -13.16 -14.05 -106.49
C THR A 31 -14.43 -14.39 -105.69
N ILE A 32 -15.25 -13.38 -105.36
CA ILE A 32 -16.50 -13.58 -104.63
C ILE A 32 -17.56 -14.14 -105.59
N THR A 33 -18.13 -15.29 -105.24
CA THR A 33 -19.18 -15.95 -106.04
C THR A 33 -20.58 -15.50 -105.61
N SER A 34 -20.84 -15.46 -104.31
CA SER A 34 -22.11 -15.00 -103.72
C SER A 34 -21.92 -14.44 -102.31
N ILE A 35 -22.91 -13.68 -101.85
CA ILE A 35 -23.09 -13.36 -100.43
C ILE A 35 -24.47 -13.83 -99.98
N GLU A 36 -24.59 -14.26 -98.73
CA GLU A 36 -25.86 -14.66 -98.11
C GLU A 36 -25.90 -14.19 -96.66
N VAL A 37 -27.08 -13.84 -96.15
CA VAL A 37 -27.24 -13.51 -94.72
C VAL A 37 -26.99 -14.76 -93.88
N ASP A 38 -26.17 -14.64 -92.84
CA ASP A 38 -26.00 -15.70 -91.87
C ASP A 38 -27.19 -15.71 -90.91
N SER A 39 -28.17 -16.56 -91.21
CA SER A 39 -29.40 -16.68 -90.45
C SER A 39 -29.20 -17.05 -88.98
N SER A 40 -28.03 -17.59 -88.60
CA SER A 40 -27.73 -17.88 -87.19
C SER A 40 -27.52 -16.62 -86.34
N THR A 41 -27.33 -15.46 -86.98
CA THR A 41 -27.21 -14.16 -86.31
C THR A 41 -28.53 -13.40 -86.18
N LEU A 42 -29.64 -14.01 -86.64
CA LEU A 42 -30.96 -13.38 -86.61
C LEU A 42 -31.75 -13.75 -85.35
N GLU A 43 -32.34 -12.75 -84.71
CA GLU A 43 -33.36 -12.89 -83.68
C GLU A 43 -34.76 -12.77 -84.30
N ALA A 44 -35.78 -13.26 -83.58
CA ALA A 44 -37.17 -13.21 -84.06
C ALA A 44 -37.70 -11.77 -84.25
N SER A 45 -37.17 -10.82 -83.48
CA SER A 45 -37.43 -9.38 -83.59
C SER A 45 -36.39 -8.59 -82.80
N TYR A 46 -36.15 -7.35 -83.17
CA TYR A 46 -35.21 -6.45 -82.50
C TYR A 46 -35.92 -5.20 -81.99
N ASP A 47 -35.44 -4.63 -80.88
CA ASP A 47 -35.95 -3.35 -80.39
C ASP A 47 -35.44 -2.20 -81.26
N VAL A 48 -36.35 -1.46 -81.89
CA VAL A 48 -36.04 -0.36 -82.82
C VAL A 48 -35.18 0.74 -82.18
N GLU A 49 -35.28 0.96 -80.86
CA GLU A 49 -34.51 2.01 -80.18
C GLU A 49 -33.07 1.60 -79.90
N THR A 50 -32.78 0.30 -79.83
CA THR A 50 -31.45 -0.22 -79.48
C THR A 50 -30.83 -1.10 -80.57
N PHE A 51 -31.53 -1.32 -81.69
CA PHE A 51 -31.06 -2.19 -82.76
C PHE A 51 -29.83 -1.63 -83.46
N ASP A 52 -28.75 -2.42 -83.45
CA ASP A 52 -27.52 -2.15 -84.17
C ASP A 52 -27.36 -3.15 -85.32
N ILE A 53 -27.39 -2.66 -86.56
CA ILE A 53 -27.26 -3.47 -87.77
C ILE A 53 -25.93 -4.23 -87.85
N THR A 54 -24.89 -3.77 -87.14
CA THR A 54 -23.59 -4.44 -87.09
C THR A 54 -23.61 -5.75 -86.29
N SER A 55 -24.70 -6.04 -85.57
CA SER A 55 -24.94 -7.34 -84.94
C SER A 55 -25.22 -8.46 -85.97
N ILE A 56 -25.68 -8.11 -87.18
CA ILE A 56 -25.99 -9.07 -88.24
C ILE A 56 -24.73 -9.40 -89.05
N LYS A 57 -24.57 -10.66 -89.46
CA LYS A 57 -23.48 -11.09 -90.34
C LYS A 57 -23.96 -11.57 -91.70
N ILE A 58 -23.15 -11.34 -92.73
CA ILE A 58 -23.23 -12.01 -94.04
C ILE A 58 -22.08 -13.00 -94.18
N LYS A 59 -22.34 -14.09 -94.89
CA LYS A 59 -21.36 -15.07 -95.34
C LYS A 59 -21.01 -14.78 -96.78
N VAL A 60 -19.73 -14.46 -97.02
CA VAL A 60 -19.15 -14.20 -98.34
C VAL A 60 -18.52 -15.48 -98.84
N ASN A 61 -19.05 -16.05 -99.92
CA ASN A 61 -18.57 -17.28 -100.54
C ASN A 61 -17.60 -16.96 -101.68
N TYR A 62 -16.53 -17.74 -101.77
CA TYR A 62 -15.42 -17.50 -102.68
C TYR A 62 -15.28 -18.61 -103.72
N SER A 63 -14.65 -18.29 -104.86
CA SER A 63 -14.49 -19.19 -106.00
C SER A 63 -13.60 -20.42 -105.73
N ASP A 64 -12.82 -20.40 -104.64
CA ASP A 64 -12.01 -21.53 -104.17
C ASP A 64 -12.77 -22.47 -103.21
N GLY A 65 -14.06 -22.21 -102.99
CA GLY A 65 -14.92 -23.00 -102.10
C GLY A 65 -14.88 -22.58 -100.64
N THR A 66 -14.02 -21.63 -100.27
CA THR A 66 -13.99 -21.08 -98.90
C THR A 66 -15.08 -20.03 -98.70
N ASN A 67 -15.36 -19.69 -97.44
CA ASN A 67 -16.27 -18.61 -97.09
C ASN A 67 -15.74 -17.81 -95.88
N LYS A 68 -16.17 -16.56 -95.76
CA LYS A 68 -15.85 -15.67 -94.64
C LYS A 68 -17.12 -14.98 -94.15
N GLN A 69 -17.31 -14.92 -92.84
CA GLN A 69 -18.35 -14.10 -92.23
C GLN A 69 -17.87 -12.67 -92.00
N LEU A 70 -18.74 -11.70 -92.27
CA LEU A 70 -18.52 -10.27 -92.06
C LEU A 70 -19.75 -9.65 -91.42
N ASN A 71 -19.58 -8.78 -90.44
CA ASN A 71 -20.68 -7.98 -89.90
C ASN A 71 -21.17 -7.02 -90.99
N VAL A 72 -22.49 -6.88 -91.11
CA VAL A 72 -23.10 -5.88 -91.99
C VAL A 72 -22.68 -4.49 -91.48
N GLN A 73 -22.28 -3.62 -92.39
CA GLN A 73 -21.95 -2.24 -92.07
C GLN A 73 -22.95 -1.31 -92.76
N ALA A 74 -23.16 -0.12 -92.20
CA ALA A 74 -24.05 0.89 -92.79
C ALA A 74 -23.67 1.22 -94.25
N SER A 75 -22.37 1.17 -94.58
CA SER A 75 -21.87 1.39 -95.95
C SER A 75 -22.25 0.29 -96.95
N MET A 76 -22.75 -0.86 -96.48
CA MET A 76 -23.25 -1.96 -97.32
C MET A 76 -24.74 -1.78 -97.68
N LEU A 77 -25.37 -0.70 -97.22
CA LEU A 77 -26.79 -0.41 -97.39
C LEU A 77 -26.99 0.89 -98.18
N SER A 78 -28.09 1.00 -98.92
CA SER A 78 -28.47 2.28 -99.53
C SER A 78 -29.03 3.24 -98.48
N SER A 79 -29.05 4.54 -98.78
CA SER A 79 -29.63 5.56 -97.90
C SER A 79 -31.11 5.29 -97.59
N GLU A 80 -31.87 4.70 -98.51
CA GLU A 80 -33.28 4.32 -98.28
C GLU A 80 -33.39 3.20 -97.25
N HIS A 81 -32.53 2.18 -97.33
CA HIS A 81 -32.53 1.07 -96.39
C HIS A 81 -32.01 1.45 -95.00
N LEU A 82 -31.11 2.43 -94.90
CA LEU A 82 -30.64 2.94 -93.60
C LEU A 82 -31.77 3.61 -92.81
N VAL A 83 -32.72 4.28 -93.46
CA VAL A 83 -33.86 4.91 -92.79
C VAL A 83 -34.79 3.85 -92.17
N LEU A 84 -34.97 2.72 -92.83
CA LEU A 84 -35.85 1.64 -92.35
C LEU A 84 -35.41 1.09 -90.98
N LEU A 85 -34.10 1.10 -90.70
CA LEU A 85 -33.52 0.67 -89.42
C LEU A 85 -34.00 1.48 -88.20
N SER A 86 -34.58 2.66 -88.43
CA SER A 86 -35.09 3.55 -87.38
C SER A 86 -36.62 3.56 -87.25
N SER A 87 -37.30 2.61 -87.91
CA SER A 87 -38.76 2.53 -87.93
C SER A 87 -39.24 1.14 -87.52
N ALA A 88 -40.27 1.06 -86.68
CA ALA A 88 -40.87 -0.22 -86.31
C ALA A 88 -41.64 -0.82 -87.51
N GLY A 89 -41.47 -2.12 -87.74
CA GLY A 89 -42.05 -2.82 -88.89
C GLY A 89 -41.23 -4.04 -89.31
N GLU A 90 -41.78 -4.81 -90.25
CA GLU A 90 -41.02 -5.84 -90.98
C GLU A 90 -40.38 -5.18 -92.20
N HIS A 91 -39.06 -5.28 -92.29
CA HIS A 91 -38.26 -4.61 -93.32
C HIS A 91 -37.45 -5.62 -94.10
N GLU A 92 -37.53 -5.48 -95.42
CA GLU A 92 -36.65 -6.19 -96.36
C GLU A 92 -35.48 -5.26 -96.72
N ILE A 93 -34.26 -5.67 -96.40
CA ILE A 93 -33.06 -4.86 -96.49
C ILE A 93 -32.06 -5.48 -97.47
N ILE A 94 -31.67 -4.73 -98.51
CA ILE A 94 -30.66 -5.20 -99.47
C ILE A 94 -29.27 -4.86 -98.95
N VAL A 95 -28.46 -5.89 -98.70
CA VAL A 95 -27.05 -5.76 -98.33
C VAL A 95 -26.19 -5.97 -99.57
N ASN A 96 -25.33 -4.99 -99.90
CA ASN A 96 -24.38 -5.06 -101.01
C ASN A 96 -22.94 -5.13 -100.49
N TYR A 97 -22.16 -6.09 -100.98
CA TYR A 97 -20.74 -6.18 -100.73
C TYR A 97 -19.99 -6.53 -102.02
N GLU A 98 -19.07 -5.66 -102.44
CA GLU A 98 -18.18 -5.86 -103.60
C GLU A 98 -18.94 -6.29 -104.88
N GLY A 99 -20.13 -5.71 -105.11
CA GLY A 99 -20.94 -5.93 -106.32
C GLY A 99 -21.84 -7.16 -106.28
N LYS A 100 -21.93 -7.87 -105.14
CA LYS A 100 -22.93 -8.92 -104.88
C LYS A 100 -23.94 -8.44 -103.86
N THR A 101 -25.20 -8.90 -103.99
CA THR A 101 -26.29 -8.51 -103.09
C THR A 101 -26.96 -9.71 -102.44
N THR A 102 -27.45 -9.53 -101.22
CA THR A 102 -28.36 -10.46 -100.53
C THR A 102 -29.44 -9.69 -99.79
N THR A 103 -30.52 -10.39 -99.43
CA THR A 103 -31.68 -9.79 -98.78
C THR A 103 -31.73 -10.21 -97.30
N LEU A 104 -31.80 -9.22 -96.43
CA LEU A 104 -31.93 -9.33 -94.98
C LEU A 104 -33.36 -8.95 -94.58
N ASN A 105 -34.11 -9.90 -94.04
CA ASN A 105 -35.43 -9.65 -93.48
C ASN A 105 -35.33 -9.49 -91.96
N ILE A 106 -35.73 -8.34 -91.43
CA ILE A 106 -35.74 -8.04 -89.99
C ILE A 106 -37.08 -7.49 -89.54
N LYS A 107 -37.42 -7.74 -88.28
CA LYS A 107 -38.60 -7.17 -87.63
C LYS A 107 -38.17 -6.27 -86.48
N LEU A 108 -38.48 -4.98 -86.59
CA LEU A 108 -38.20 -3.98 -85.55
C LEU A 108 -39.48 -3.65 -84.77
N ILE A 109 -39.43 -3.74 -83.45
CA ILE A 109 -40.55 -3.48 -82.53
C ILE A 109 -40.14 -2.49 -81.44
N SER A 110 -41.07 -1.76 -80.83
CA SER A 110 -40.79 -0.83 -79.72
C SER A 110 -41.36 -1.41 -78.40
N PHE A 111 -40.56 -1.43 -77.33
CA PHE A 111 -40.97 -1.91 -76.00
C PHE A 111 -41.03 -0.75 -74.98
N VAL A 112 -42.18 -0.56 -74.31
CA VAL A 112 -42.33 0.42 -73.20
C VAL A 112 -42.10 -0.28 -71.86
N GLN A 113 -41.18 0.24 -71.02
CA GLN A 113 -40.93 -0.28 -69.66
C GLN A 113 -42.09 0.06 -68.70
N PRO A 114 -42.51 -0.87 -67.81
CA PRO A 114 -43.59 -0.64 -66.87
C PRO A 114 -43.15 0.26 -65.70
N THR A 115 -44.01 1.21 -65.33
CA THR A 115 -43.77 2.17 -64.24
C THR A 115 -44.34 1.66 -62.92
N ILE A 116 -43.75 2.03 -61.78
CA ILE A 116 -44.28 1.69 -60.44
C ILE A 116 -45.60 2.43 -60.20
N THR A 117 -46.65 1.68 -59.88
CA THR A 117 -47.99 2.23 -59.59
C THR A 117 -48.18 2.48 -58.09
N SER A 118 -47.80 1.51 -57.25
CA SER A 118 -47.88 1.60 -55.79
C SER A 118 -46.83 0.72 -55.09
N ILE A 119 -46.57 1.03 -53.81
CA ILE A 119 -45.91 0.12 -52.89
C ILE A 119 -46.84 -0.15 -51.71
N GLU A 120 -46.80 -1.36 -51.16
CA GLU A 120 -47.56 -1.77 -49.97
C GLU A 120 -46.68 -2.58 -49.02
N VAL A 121 -46.90 -2.49 -47.71
CA VAL A 121 -46.21 -3.36 -46.74
C VAL A 121 -46.70 -4.79 -46.92
N ASP A 122 -45.77 -5.74 -47.00
CA ASP A 122 -46.11 -7.16 -47.00
C ASP A 122 -46.45 -7.60 -45.56
N SER A 123 -47.75 -7.65 -45.27
CA SER A 123 -48.26 -7.96 -43.94
C SER A 123 -47.82 -9.33 -43.41
N SER A 124 -47.37 -10.25 -44.27
CA SER A 124 -46.82 -11.55 -43.83
C SER A 124 -45.45 -11.43 -43.15
N THR A 125 -44.77 -10.29 -43.31
CA THR A 125 -43.44 -10.03 -42.75
C THR A 125 -43.47 -9.09 -41.54
N SER A 126 -44.63 -8.49 -41.25
CA SER A 126 -44.84 -7.61 -40.09
C SER A 126 -45.59 -8.33 -38.95
N LYS A 127 -45.21 -8.03 -37.71
CA LYS A 127 -45.91 -8.43 -36.47
C LYS A 127 -46.58 -7.20 -35.85
N GLU A 128 -47.54 -7.42 -34.97
CA GLU A 128 -48.23 -6.34 -34.25
C GLU A 128 -47.31 -5.59 -33.27
N ALA A 129 -46.33 -6.26 -32.67
CA ALA A 129 -45.40 -5.65 -31.72
C ALA A 129 -43.97 -6.21 -31.80
N TYR A 130 -42.99 -5.35 -31.51
CA TYR A 130 -41.56 -5.67 -31.50
C TYR A 130 -40.85 -5.08 -30.27
N ASP A 131 -39.84 -5.80 -29.78
CA ASP A 131 -38.93 -5.30 -28.75
C ASP A 131 -37.87 -4.40 -29.40
N ILE A 132 -37.78 -3.14 -28.95
CA ILE A 132 -36.88 -2.11 -29.51
C ILE A 132 -35.44 -2.61 -29.59
N ASP A 133 -34.98 -3.33 -28.57
CA ASP A 133 -33.57 -3.73 -28.46
C ASP A 133 -33.19 -4.83 -29.47
N THR A 134 -34.18 -5.51 -30.07
CA THR A 134 -33.96 -6.60 -31.04
C THR A 134 -34.63 -6.38 -32.40
N PHE A 135 -35.42 -5.31 -32.55
CA PHE A 135 -36.14 -5.04 -33.79
C PHE A 135 -35.20 -4.56 -34.89
N ASP A 136 -35.20 -5.28 -36.01
CA ASP A 136 -34.50 -4.90 -37.23
C ASP A 136 -35.51 -4.60 -38.34
N ILE A 137 -35.53 -3.35 -38.81
CA ILE A 137 -36.44 -2.90 -39.88
C ILE A 137 -36.21 -3.66 -41.19
N THR A 138 -35.02 -4.22 -41.42
CA THR A 138 -34.71 -4.99 -42.63
C THR A 138 -35.43 -6.34 -42.70
N SER A 139 -36.02 -6.77 -41.58
CA SER A 139 -36.91 -7.94 -41.54
C SER A 139 -38.26 -7.70 -42.22
N ILE A 140 -38.67 -6.45 -42.40
CA ILE A 140 -39.92 -6.07 -43.08
C ILE A 140 -39.71 -6.06 -44.59
N LYS A 141 -40.71 -6.53 -45.35
CA LYS A 141 -40.74 -6.42 -46.81
C LYS A 141 -41.86 -5.50 -47.29
N ILE A 142 -41.63 -4.85 -48.42
CA ILE A 142 -42.65 -4.16 -49.21
C ILE A 142 -42.88 -4.92 -50.52
N LYS A 143 -44.12 -4.90 -51.02
CA LYS A 143 -44.46 -5.30 -52.38
C LYS A 143 -44.55 -4.07 -53.27
N VAL A 144 -43.80 -4.07 -54.36
CA VAL A 144 -43.79 -3.03 -55.39
C VAL A 144 -44.64 -3.49 -56.57
N ASN A 145 -45.69 -2.75 -56.91
CA ASN A 145 -46.62 -3.05 -58.00
C ASN A 145 -46.30 -2.22 -59.25
N TYR A 146 -46.36 -2.85 -60.43
CA TYR A 146 -46.02 -2.23 -61.72
C TYR A 146 -47.23 -2.06 -62.64
N SER A 147 -47.15 -1.15 -63.60
CA SER A 147 -48.26 -0.80 -64.51
C SER A 147 -48.69 -1.92 -65.45
N ASN A 148 -47.87 -2.96 -65.62
CA ASN A 148 -48.19 -4.17 -66.38
C ASN A 148 -48.86 -5.26 -65.53
N GLY A 149 -49.21 -4.99 -64.27
CA GLY A 149 -49.89 -5.91 -63.36
C GLY A 149 -48.98 -6.89 -62.61
N THR A 150 -47.66 -6.85 -62.81
CA THR A 150 -46.71 -7.67 -62.03
C THR A 150 -46.33 -6.98 -60.71
N ASN A 151 -45.70 -7.73 -59.80
CA ASN A 151 -45.18 -7.20 -58.54
C ASN A 151 -43.85 -7.85 -58.12
N LYS A 152 -43.10 -7.18 -57.24
CA LYS A 152 -41.83 -7.64 -56.67
C LYS A 152 -41.75 -7.33 -55.17
N GLN A 153 -41.28 -8.27 -54.36
CA GLN A 153 -40.98 -8.03 -52.94
C GLN A 153 -39.55 -7.51 -52.74
N LEU A 154 -39.36 -6.58 -51.81
CA LEU A 154 -38.07 -6.02 -51.41
C LEU A 154 -38.00 -5.88 -49.88
N ASN A 155 -36.85 -6.17 -49.27
CA ASN A 155 -36.63 -5.85 -47.85
C ASN A 155 -36.52 -4.34 -47.68
N VAL A 156 -37.13 -3.81 -46.63
CA VAL A 156 -36.97 -2.42 -46.24
C VAL A 156 -35.50 -2.17 -45.88
N GLN A 157 -34.98 -1.01 -46.24
CA GLN A 157 -33.62 -0.57 -45.91
C GLN A 157 -33.73 0.76 -45.16
N SER A 158 -32.75 1.09 -44.31
CA SER A 158 -32.76 2.35 -43.56
C SER A 158 -32.82 3.59 -44.47
N SER A 159 -32.28 3.50 -45.69
CA SER A 159 -32.36 4.55 -46.72
C SER A 159 -33.78 4.80 -47.26
N MET A 160 -34.73 3.90 -47.01
CA MET A 160 -36.14 4.06 -47.36
C MET A 160 -36.93 4.84 -46.30
N LEU A 161 -36.31 5.21 -45.18
CA LEU A 161 -36.91 5.96 -44.08
C LEU A 161 -36.27 7.36 -43.99
N SER A 162 -37.06 8.34 -43.53
CA SER A 162 -36.50 9.64 -43.13
C SER A 162 -35.76 9.53 -41.80
N SER A 163 -34.91 10.50 -41.48
CA SER A 163 -34.22 10.55 -40.17
C SER A 163 -35.20 10.59 -39.00
N GLU A 164 -36.37 11.22 -39.17
CA GLU A 164 -37.45 11.25 -38.17
C GLU A 164 -38.02 9.84 -37.94
N HIS A 165 -38.39 9.13 -39.01
CA HIS A 165 -38.93 7.78 -38.91
C HIS A 165 -37.89 6.76 -38.43
N LEU A 166 -36.61 6.97 -38.75
CA LEU A 166 -35.52 6.15 -38.23
C LEU A 166 -35.37 6.31 -36.70
N ALA A 167 -35.53 7.55 -36.18
CA ALA A 167 -35.47 7.81 -34.75
C ALA A 167 -36.63 7.16 -33.97
N LEU A 168 -37.82 7.04 -34.59
CA LEU A 168 -38.96 6.35 -33.97
C LEU A 168 -38.69 4.87 -33.70
N LEU A 169 -37.79 4.23 -34.47
CA LEU A 169 -37.44 2.81 -34.28
C LEU A 169 -36.75 2.51 -32.94
N SER A 170 -36.28 3.54 -32.24
CA SER A 170 -35.63 3.43 -30.93
C SER A 170 -36.50 3.94 -29.78
N SER A 171 -37.78 4.20 -30.01
CA SER A 171 -38.70 4.80 -29.03
C SER A 171 -39.90 3.87 -28.76
N ALA A 172 -40.28 3.71 -27.49
CA ALA A 172 -41.44 2.90 -27.13
C ALA A 172 -42.76 3.63 -27.46
N GLY A 173 -43.71 2.89 -28.03
CA GLY A 173 -45.00 3.44 -28.44
C GLY A 173 -45.55 2.78 -29.71
N GLU A 174 -46.74 3.20 -30.10
CA GLU A 174 -47.32 2.86 -31.40
C GLU A 174 -46.87 3.91 -32.42
N HIS A 175 -46.24 3.45 -33.51
CA HIS A 175 -45.65 4.30 -34.53
C HIS A 175 -46.17 3.96 -35.91
N ALA A 176 -46.39 5.01 -36.72
CA ALA A 176 -46.67 4.91 -38.14
C ALA A 176 -45.40 5.30 -38.92
N ILE A 177 -44.66 4.28 -39.38
CA ILE A 177 -43.38 4.45 -40.09
C ILE A 177 -43.64 4.59 -41.59
N ILE A 178 -43.25 5.72 -42.17
CA ILE A 178 -43.38 5.93 -43.62
C ILE A 178 -42.14 5.34 -44.31
N ILE A 179 -42.40 4.39 -45.22
CA ILE A 179 -41.39 3.77 -46.08
C ILE A 179 -41.54 4.36 -47.48
N SER A 180 -40.45 4.87 -48.04
CA SER A 180 -40.39 5.50 -49.36
C SER A 180 -39.50 4.72 -50.32
N TYR A 181 -39.99 4.43 -51.52
CA TYR A 181 -39.22 3.80 -52.59
C TYR A 181 -39.63 4.38 -53.95
N GLU A 182 -38.66 4.91 -54.70
CA GLU A 182 -38.84 5.44 -56.08
C GLU A 182 -40.06 6.39 -56.21
N GLY A 183 -40.22 7.32 -55.26
CA GLY A 183 -41.28 8.34 -55.28
C GLY A 183 -42.67 7.86 -54.83
N LYS A 184 -42.81 6.60 -54.37
CA LYS A 184 -44.01 6.07 -53.73
C LYS A 184 -43.78 5.83 -52.25
N THR A 185 -44.84 5.91 -51.47
CA THR A 185 -44.80 5.73 -50.01
C THR A 185 -45.84 4.71 -49.55
N THR A 186 -45.51 3.95 -48.50
CA THR A 186 -46.46 3.14 -47.73
C THR A 186 -46.20 3.34 -46.24
N THR A 187 -47.19 3.04 -45.41
CA THR A 187 -47.07 3.15 -43.95
C THR A 187 -47.00 1.76 -43.33
N LEU A 188 -46.01 1.56 -42.46
CA LEU A 188 -45.89 0.42 -41.56
C LEU A 188 -46.34 0.87 -40.17
N ASN A 189 -47.45 0.32 -39.67
CA ASN A 189 -47.89 0.54 -38.29
C ASN A 189 -47.29 -0.55 -37.40
N ILE A 190 -46.51 -0.15 -36.40
CA ILE A 190 -45.84 -1.07 -35.46
C ILE A 190 -45.96 -0.57 -34.03
N LYS A 191 -46.07 -1.50 -33.09
CA LYS A 191 -45.91 -1.22 -31.66
C LYS A 191 -44.50 -1.60 -31.22
N LEU A 192 -43.74 -0.63 -30.76
CA LEU A 192 -42.42 -0.83 -30.18
C LEU A 192 -42.53 -0.79 -28.66
N PHE A 193 -42.01 -1.80 -27.98
CA PHE A 193 -41.94 -1.83 -26.52
C PHE A 193 -40.52 -2.14 -26.07
N LYS A 194 -40.19 -1.77 -24.84
CA LYS A 194 -38.96 -2.20 -24.18
C LYS A 194 -39.33 -3.32 -23.23
N LYS A 195 -38.74 -4.51 -23.40
CA LYS A 195 -38.96 -5.60 -22.46
C LYS A 195 -38.27 -5.25 -21.14
N GLU A 196 -39.04 -5.15 -20.06
CA GLU A 196 -38.47 -5.03 -18.72
C GLU A 196 -37.85 -6.38 -18.35
N ILE A 197 -36.53 -6.40 -18.17
CA ILE A 197 -35.83 -7.55 -17.60
C ILE A 197 -35.90 -7.38 -16.09
N GLN A 198 -36.45 -8.38 -15.41
CA GLN A 198 -36.47 -8.42 -13.95
C GLN A 198 -35.04 -8.32 -13.43
N LYS A 199 -34.84 -7.49 -12.41
CA LYS A 199 -33.54 -7.32 -11.75
C LYS A 199 -33.58 -7.88 -10.35
N PHE A 200 -32.42 -8.36 -9.91
CA PHE A 200 -32.23 -8.96 -8.60
C PHE A 200 -31.01 -8.40 -7.88
N THR A 201 -30.97 -8.61 -6.58
CA THR A 201 -29.87 -8.24 -5.68
C THR A 201 -29.18 -9.50 -5.16
N VAL A 202 -27.86 -9.52 -5.26
CA VAL A 202 -27.02 -10.56 -4.64
C VAL A 202 -26.34 -9.97 -3.42
N THR A 203 -26.68 -10.48 -2.25
CA THR A 203 -26.08 -10.08 -0.97
C THR A 203 -25.06 -11.12 -0.51
N PHE A 204 -24.00 -10.69 0.15
CA PHE A 204 -22.92 -11.57 0.61
C PHE A 204 -22.83 -11.55 2.14
N ASP A 205 -22.98 -12.72 2.77
CA ASP A 205 -22.66 -12.95 4.18
C ASP A 205 -21.31 -13.68 4.24
N SER A 206 -20.25 -12.94 4.55
CA SER A 206 -18.87 -13.45 4.60
C SER A 206 -18.62 -14.46 5.74
N MET A 207 -19.63 -14.78 6.57
CA MET A 207 -19.54 -15.76 7.65
C MET A 207 -18.33 -15.52 8.57
N GLY A 208 -18.12 -14.24 8.92
CA GLY A 208 -17.03 -13.76 9.75
C GLY A 208 -15.73 -13.41 9.00
N GLY A 209 -15.74 -13.42 7.66
CA GLY A 209 -14.66 -12.85 6.84
C GLY A 209 -14.84 -11.35 6.55
N SER A 210 -13.95 -10.79 5.72
CA SER A 210 -13.98 -9.39 5.30
C SER A 210 -15.33 -8.99 4.68
N LYS A 211 -15.71 -7.71 4.83
CA LYS A 211 -16.99 -7.21 4.33
C LYS A 211 -17.02 -7.20 2.81
N VAL A 212 -18.14 -7.63 2.25
CA VAL A 212 -18.40 -7.61 0.80
C VAL A 212 -19.68 -6.82 0.55
N SER A 213 -19.60 -5.81 -0.31
CA SER A 213 -20.77 -5.01 -0.71
C SER A 213 -21.75 -5.83 -1.57
N PRO A 214 -23.06 -5.62 -1.43
CA PRO A 214 -24.05 -6.29 -2.28
C PRO A 214 -23.91 -5.85 -3.75
N MET A 215 -24.29 -6.74 -4.66
CA MET A 215 -24.44 -6.44 -6.09
C MET A 215 -25.91 -6.19 -6.40
N GLU A 216 -26.22 -4.96 -6.79
CA GLU A 216 -27.58 -4.54 -7.12
C GLU A 216 -27.80 -4.55 -8.64
N ASN A 217 -29.07 -4.61 -9.05
CA ASN A 217 -29.51 -4.46 -10.45
C ASN A 217 -28.99 -5.54 -11.42
N VAL A 218 -28.71 -6.76 -10.94
CA VAL A 218 -28.29 -7.89 -11.78
C VAL A 218 -29.48 -8.39 -12.60
N ASN A 219 -29.33 -8.57 -13.91
CA ASN A 219 -30.43 -8.99 -14.77
C ASN A 219 -30.80 -10.47 -14.53
N ASP A 220 -32.08 -10.82 -14.66
CA ASP A 220 -32.53 -12.21 -14.60
C ASP A 220 -31.80 -13.09 -15.62
N GLY A 221 -31.22 -14.19 -15.12
CA GLY A 221 -30.45 -15.16 -15.88
C GLY A 221 -28.97 -14.78 -16.08
N GLU A 222 -28.51 -13.63 -15.60
CA GLU A 222 -27.11 -13.19 -15.70
C GLU A 222 -26.18 -13.97 -14.75
N THR A 223 -24.92 -14.14 -15.14
CA THR A 223 -23.84 -14.69 -14.29
C THR A 223 -23.00 -13.55 -13.71
N ILE A 224 -22.45 -13.72 -12.52
CA ILE A 224 -21.64 -12.69 -11.83
C ILE A 224 -20.22 -13.19 -11.54
N GLU A 225 -19.27 -12.26 -11.49
CA GLU A 225 -17.92 -12.51 -10.97
C GLU A 225 -17.97 -12.46 -9.44
N LEU A 226 -17.63 -13.55 -8.76
CA LEU A 226 -17.74 -13.63 -7.31
C LEU A 226 -16.54 -12.95 -6.60
N PRO A 227 -16.78 -12.13 -5.58
CA PRO A 227 -15.73 -11.55 -4.76
C PRO A 227 -15.05 -12.62 -3.89
N VAL A 228 -13.79 -12.39 -3.54
CA VAL A 228 -13.00 -13.28 -2.68
C VAL A 228 -12.73 -12.57 -1.35
N PRO A 229 -13.54 -12.80 -0.31
CA PRO A 229 -13.28 -12.25 1.02
C PRO A 229 -12.09 -12.96 1.66
N THR A 230 -11.58 -12.40 2.75
CA THR A 230 -10.51 -13.01 3.56
C THR A 230 -10.99 -13.28 4.98
N LYS A 231 -10.44 -14.32 5.63
CA LYS A 231 -10.71 -14.64 7.03
C LYS A 231 -9.46 -15.26 7.64
N VAL A 232 -8.86 -14.60 8.63
CA VAL A 232 -7.57 -15.02 9.17
C VAL A 232 -7.66 -16.39 9.83
N GLY A 233 -6.72 -17.27 9.52
CA GLY A 233 -6.72 -18.67 9.96
C GLY A 233 -7.66 -19.56 9.15
N TYR A 234 -8.14 -19.09 7.98
CA TYR A 234 -9.00 -19.86 7.10
C TYR A 234 -8.69 -19.62 5.61
N THR A 235 -8.91 -20.64 4.78
CA THR A 235 -8.91 -20.57 3.32
C THR A 235 -10.35 -20.38 2.83
N PHE A 236 -10.55 -19.47 1.87
CA PHE A 236 -11.87 -19.22 1.28
C PHE A 236 -12.23 -20.32 0.26
N GLU A 237 -13.30 -21.07 0.53
CA GLU A 237 -13.75 -22.19 -0.30
C GLU A 237 -14.80 -21.79 -1.34
N GLY A 238 -15.34 -20.57 -1.27
CA GLY A 238 -16.36 -20.07 -2.18
C GLY A 238 -17.66 -19.67 -1.49
N TRP A 239 -18.72 -19.55 -2.31
CA TRP A 239 -20.04 -19.05 -1.90
C TRP A 239 -21.12 -20.14 -2.04
N TRP A 240 -22.05 -20.17 -1.09
CA TRP A 240 -23.15 -21.13 -1.04
C TRP A 240 -24.51 -20.44 -0.92
N THR A 241 -25.57 -21.09 -1.40
CA THR A 241 -26.94 -20.55 -1.37
C THR A 241 -27.60 -20.56 0.01
N GLY A 242 -26.94 -21.13 1.02
CA GLY A 242 -27.38 -21.20 2.41
C GLY A 242 -26.24 -21.58 3.36
N LYS A 243 -26.55 -21.74 4.65
CA LYS A 243 -25.57 -22.00 5.74
C LYS A 243 -25.38 -23.48 6.04
N GLU A 244 -26.28 -24.34 5.60
CA GLU A 244 -26.27 -25.78 5.89
C GLU A 244 -25.31 -26.50 4.97
N ALA A 245 -24.83 -27.68 5.37
CA ALA A 245 -23.77 -28.41 4.65
C ALA A 245 -24.21 -28.86 3.24
N ASP A 246 -25.49 -29.15 3.05
CA ASP A 246 -26.14 -29.64 1.83
C ASP A 246 -26.60 -28.53 0.87
N ASP A 247 -26.45 -27.27 1.25
CA ASP A 247 -26.73 -26.15 0.35
C ASP A 247 -25.85 -26.20 -0.92
N ALA A 248 -26.38 -25.67 -2.02
CA ALA A 248 -25.70 -25.68 -3.31
C ALA A 248 -24.57 -24.62 -3.35
N GLN A 249 -23.44 -24.98 -3.94
CA GLN A 249 -22.38 -24.00 -4.22
C GLN A 249 -22.82 -23.06 -5.35
N PHE A 250 -22.64 -21.77 -5.14
CA PHE A 250 -22.84 -20.74 -6.14
C PHE A 250 -21.47 -20.38 -6.74
N THR A 251 -21.34 -20.50 -8.05
CA THR A 251 -20.08 -20.28 -8.78
C THR A 251 -20.26 -19.20 -9.85
N ASN A 252 -19.18 -18.75 -10.50
CA ASN A 252 -19.29 -17.80 -11.62
C ASN A 252 -20.09 -18.36 -12.82
N ALA A 253 -20.39 -19.67 -12.85
CA ALA A 253 -21.27 -20.28 -13.85
C ALA A 253 -22.76 -20.29 -13.43
N SER A 254 -23.06 -20.02 -12.16
CA SER A 254 -24.42 -19.96 -11.64
C SER A 254 -25.13 -18.70 -12.12
N ARG A 255 -26.41 -18.85 -12.51
CA ARG A 255 -27.25 -17.73 -12.96
C ARG A 255 -28.07 -17.15 -11.81
N VAL A 256 -28.18 -15.84 -11.77
CA VAL A 256 -29.03 -15.11 -10.80
C VAL A 256 -30.45 -15.05 -11.35
N THR A 257 -31.39 -15.70 -10.67
CA THR A 257 -32.81 -15.77 -11.08
C THR A 257 -33.79 -15.29 -10.02
N LYS A 258 -33.26 -14.81 -8.89
CA LYS A 258 -33.98 -14.21 -7.77
C LYS A 258 -33.02 -13.43 -6.90
N ASP A 259 -33.55 -12.59 -6.01
CA ASP A 259 -32.77 -12.06 -4.90
C ASP A 259 -32.21 -13.23 -4.08
N ILE A 260 -30.91 -13.19 -3.80
CA ILE A 260 -30.20 -14.28 -3.14
C ILE A 260 -29.16 -13.74 -2.17
N VAL A 261 -29.04 -14.40 -1.02
CA VAL A 261 -27.94 -14.21 -0.09
C VAL A 261 -26.97 -15.38 -0.27
N LEU A 262 -25.71 -15.06 -0.49
CA LEU A 262 -24.62 -16.02 -0.61
C LEU A 262 -23.80 -16.04 0.67
N TYR A 263 -23.49 -17.24 1.13
CA TYR A 263 -22.78 -17.48 2.38
C TYR A 263 -21.40 -18.05 2.10
N ALA A 264 -20.36 -17.41 2.64
CA ALA A 264 -18.98 -17.87 2.48
C ALA A 264 -18.76 -19.18 3.25
N ARG A 265 -18.03 -20.12 2.65
CA ARG A 265 -17.45 -21.25 3.40
C ARG A 265 -15.94 -21.14 3.47
N TRP A 266 -15.42 -21.72 4.54
CA TRP A 266 -14.05 -21.54 4.98
C TRP A 266 -13.47 -22.89 5.41
N GLU A 267 -12.27 -23.22 4.95
CA GLU A 267 -11.47 -24.33 5.47
C GLU A 267 -10.48 -23.78 6.50
N VAL A 268 -10.26 -24.51 7.60
CA VAL A 268 -9.30 -24.10 8.64
C VAL A 268 -7.88 -24.11 8.07
N LYS A 269 -7.13 -23.04 8.32
CA LYS A 269 -5.71 -22.89 7.98
C LYS A 269 -4.92 -22.57 9.25
N GLU A 270 -4.08 -23.50 9.67
CA GLU A 270 -3.18 -23.29 10.80
C GLU A 270 -2.02 -22.35 10.40
N LEU A 271 -1.85 -21.27 11.16
CA LEU A 271 -0.82 -20.25 10.95
C LEU A 271 0.15 -20.27 12.12
N THR A 272 1.43 -19.97 11.84
CA THR A 272 2.48 -19.92 12.86
C THR A 272 3.19 -18.58 12.81
N ILE A 273 3.38 -17.96 13.98
CA ILE A 273 4.14 -16.72 14.16
C ILE A 273 5.37 -17.04 14.99
N LYS A 274 6.56 -16.78 14.48
CA LYS A 274 7.81 -16.77 15.24
C LYS A 274 8.03 -15.38 15.81
N PHE A 275 8.08 -15.26 17.13
CA PHE A 275 8.28 -14.00 17.83
C PHE A 275 9.53 -14.04 18.69
N VAL A 276 10.58 -13.32 18.28
CA VAL A 276 11.81 -13.22 19.06
C VAL A 276 11.72 -12.06 20.05
N VAL A 277 11.95 -12.40 21.32
CA VAL A 277 11.96 -11.46 22.44
C VAL A 277 13.19 -11.67 23.33
N ARG A 278 13.45 -10.71 24.21
CA ARG A 278 14.45 -10.87 25.26
C ARG A 278 13.94 -11.80 26.37
N SER A 279 14.80 -12.69 26.85
CA SER A 279 14.51 -13.56 27.99
C SER A 279 14.33 -12.77 29.30
N GLY A 280 13.58 -13.33 30.23
CA GLY A 280 13.25 -12.71 31.51
C GLY A 280 11.88 -12.04 31.49
N LEU A 281 11.77 -10.86 32.13
CA LEU A 281 10.49 -10.22 32.46
C LEU A 281 9.54 -10.07 31.26
N VAL A 282 10.06 -9.70 30.08
CA VAL A 282 9.26 -9.53 28.86
C VAL A 282 8.69 -10.87 28.39
N SER A 283 9.56 -11.88 28.21
CA SER A 283 9.12 -13.22 27.80
C SER A 283 8.12 -13.87 28.77
N THR A 284 8.28 -13.63 30.08
CA THR A 284 7.34 -14.13 31.09
C THR A 284 6.00 -13.39 31.05
N ALA A 285 6.02 -12.07 30.91
CA ALA A 285 4.81 -11.24 30.86
C ALA A 285 3.93 -11.51 29.63
N LEU A 286 4.52 -12.06 28.55
CA LEU A 286 3.79 -12.45 27.36
C LEU A 286 2.95 -13.71 27.51
N ILE A 287 3.24 -14.60 28.48
CA ILE A 287 2.62 -15.93 28.56
C ILE A 287 1.09 -15.83 28.65
N ASP A 288 0.58 -15.01 29.56
CA ASP A 288 -0.87 -14.87 29.78
C ASP A 288 -1.55 -14.18 28.58
N LEU A 289 -0.92 -13.12 28.06
CA LEU A 289 -1.41 -12.41 26.87
C LEU A 289 -1.48 -13.32 25.64
N LEU A 290 -0.52 -14.23 25.45
CA LEU A 290 -0.53 -15.17 24.34
C LEU A 290 -1.58 -16.27 24.50
N ASN A 291 -1.91 -16.65 25.74
CA ASN A 291 -3.04 -17.55 26.00
C ASN A 291 -4.38 -16.88 25.70
N GLU A 292 -4.54 -15.60 26.05
CA GLU A 292 -5.70 -14.79 25.68
C GLU A 292 -5.80 -14.63 24.15
N PHE A 293 -4.68 -14.32 23.49
CA PHE A 293 -4.62 -14.23 22.02
C PHE A 293 -5.01 -15.54 21.34
N LYS A 294 -4.50 -16.69 21.82
CA LYS A 294 -4.87 -18.02 21.31
C LYS A 294 -6.34 -18.34 21.49
N THR A 295 -6.99 -17.81 22.53
CA THR A 295 -8.44 -17.97 22.73
C THR A 295 -9.22 -17.19 21.68
N LEU A 296 -8.74 -15.99 21.31
CA LEU A 296 -9.35 -15.16 20.26
C LEU A 296 -9.07 -15.70 18.85
N TYR A 297 -7.88 -16.27 18.63
CA TYR A 297 -7.42 -16.79 17.35
C TYR A 297 -6.89 -18.23 17.50
N PRO A 298 -7.79 -19.24 17.59
CA PRO A 298 -7.41 -20.62 17.92
C PRO A 298 -6.53 -21.32 16.88
N HIS A 299 -6.51 -20.83 15.64
CA HIS A 299 -5.72 -21.35 14.52
C HIS A 299 -4.42 -20.57 14.26
N ILE A 300 -4.05 -19.68 15.18
CA ILE A 300 -2.78 -18.95 15.13
C ILE A 300 -1.94 -19.43 16.31
N THR A 301 -0.81 -20.09 16.02
CA THR A 301 0.16 -20.51 17.01
C THR A 301 1.32 -19.52 17.08
N VAL A 302 1.58 -18.97 18.26
CA VAL A 302 2.73 -18.07 18.48
C VAL A 302 3.86 -18.86 19.14
N HIS A 303 4.99 -19.00 18.44
CA HIS A 303 6.23 -19.53 18.97
C HIS A 303 7.15 -18.40 19.42
N VAL A 304 7.25 -18.21 20.72
CA VAL A 304 8.18 -17.22 21.31
C VAL A 304 9.56 -17.83 21.47
N GLU A 305 10.55 -17.18 20.87
CA GLU A 305 11.97 -17.46 21.12
C GLU A 305 12.55 -16.39 22.04
N ALA A 306 12.96 -16.80 23.24
CA ALA A 306 13.49 -15.91 24.25
C ALA A 306 15.03 -15.95 24.26
N LEU A 307 15.65 -14.92 23.67
CA LEU A 307 17.11 -14.80 23.60
C LEU A 307 17.68 -14.19 24.88
N SER A 308 18.75 -14.80 25.40
CA SER A 308 19.49 -14.28 26.57
C SER A 308 20.71 -13.49 26.11
N GLY A 309 20.99 -12.36 26.75
CA GLY A 309 22.14 -11.52 26.45
C GLY A 309 21.79 -10.04 26.36
N SER A 310 22.68 -9.27 25.74
CA SER A 310 22.44 -7.85 25.45
C SER A 310 21.50 -7.68 24.26
N ASP A 311 20.88 -6.50 24.16
CA ASP A 311 20.03 -6.15 23.02
C ASP A 311 20.85 -6.15 21.71
N ASP A 312 22.16 -5.83 21.78
CA ASP A 312 23.12 -5.99 20.68
C ASP A 312 23.26 -7.44 20.19
N LEU A 313 23.24 -8.41 21.10
CA LEU A 313 23.33 -9.82 20.72
C LEU A 313 22.07 -10.22 19.94
N ILE A 314 20.89 -9.83 20.43
CA ILE A 314 19.61 -10.04 19.74
C ILE A 314 19.66 -9.43 18.35
N ARG A 315 20.11 -8.16 18.22
CA ARG A 315 20.28 -7.51 16.91
C ARG A 315 21.17 -8.32 15.98
N SER A 316 22.35 -8.75 16.46
CA SER A 316 23.30 -9.49 15.64
C SER A 316 22.80 -10.86 15.20
N THR A 317 22.04 -11.56 16.06
CA THR A 317 21.38 -12.83 15.73
C THR A 317 20.34 -12.62 14.63
N ILE A 318 19.48 -11.60 14.78
CA ILE A 318 18.42 -11.32 13.80
C ILE A 318 19.00 -10.90 12.46
N MET A 319 20.08 -10.10 12.45
CA MET A 319 20.80 -9.79 11.21
C MET A 319 21.40 -11.02 10.55
N MET A 320 21.89 -11.99 11.33
CA MET A 320 22.35 -13.27 10.78
C MET A 320 21.17 -14.02 10.14
N ASP A 321 20.05 -14.12 10.85
CA ASP A 321 18.86 -14.83 10.39
C ASP A 321 18.24 -14.19 9.13
N ILE A 322 18.26 -12.86 9.03
CA ILE A 322 17.87 -12.12 7.82
C ILE A 322 18.75 -12.55 6.64
N ASN A 323 20.07 -12.57 6.84
CA ASN A 323 21.02 -12.93 5.78
C ASN A 323 20.97 -14.41 5.39
N THR A 324 20.48 -15.28 6.28
CA THR A 324 20.27 -16.71 6.01
C THR A 324 18.82 -17.07 5.68
N ASN A 325 17.95 -16.07 5.48
CA ASN A 325 16.53 -16.23 5.11
C ASN A 325 15.74 -17.14 6.08
N CYS A 326 16.01 -16.97 7.38
CA CYS A 326 15.33 -17.68 8.46
C CYS A 326 14.88 -16.75 9.61
N ALA A 327 14.80 -15.44 9.34
CA ALA A 327 14.38 -14.46 10.34
C ALA A 327 12.95 -14.73 10.87
N PRO A 328 12.65 -14.31 12.10
CA PRO A 328 11.31 -14.47 12.69
C PRO A 328 10.28 -13.55 12.02
N ASP A 329 8.99 -13.80 12.26
CA ASP A 329 7.91 -12.89 11.86
C ASP A 329 7.98 -11.56 12.61
N LEU A 330 8.19 -11.65 13.92
CA LEU A 330 8.19 -10.53 14.84
C LEU A 330 9.47 -10.52 15.65
N VAL A 331 9.96 -9.31 15.93
CA VAL A 331 11.14 -9.08 16.76
C VAL A 331 10.96 -7.82 17.58
N ILE A 332 11.41 -7.85 18.83
CA ILE A 332 11.59 -6.61 19.59
C ILE A 332 12.99 -6.03 19.39
N GLY A 333 13.09 -4.72 19.29
CA GLY A 333 14.38 -4.05 19.12
C GLY A 333 14.29 -2.54 19.30
N TYR A 334 15.45 -1.90 19.39
CA TYR A 334 15.52 -0.45 19.33
C TYR A 334 15.42 0.04 17.88
N PRO A 335 15.04 1.31 17.66
CA PRO A 335 14.95 1.87 16.31
C PRO A 335 16.23 1.73 15.47
N ASP A 336 17.41 1.73 16.08
CA ASP A 336 18.69 1.51 15.39
C ASP A 336 18.90 0.06 14.93
N HIS A 337 18.29 -0.91 15.61
CA HIS A 337 18.26 -2.29 15.10
C HIS A 337 17.39 -2.35 13.85
N PHE A 338 16.24 -1.66 13.89
CA PHE A 338 15.33 -1.58 12.75
C PHE A 338 15.98 -0.87 11.56
N ALA A 339 16.87 0.10 11.80
CA ALA A 339 17.61 0.76 10.72
C ALA A 339 18.46 -0.23 9.91
N GLU A 340 19.09 -1.20 10.59
CA GLU A 340 19.82 -2.28 9.92
C GLU A 340 18.88 -3.25 9.20
N TYR A 341 17.75 -3.62 9.81
CA TYR A 341 16.77 -4.52 9.19
C TYR A 341 16.14 -3.90 7.94
N TYR A 342 15.85 -2.59 7.98
CA TYR A 342 15.36 -1.83 6.83
C TYR A 342 16.39 -1.79 5.71
N SER A 343 17.65 -1.48 6.04
CA SER A 343 18.75 -1.42 5.05
C SER A 343 19.04 -2.79 4.42
N ALA A 344 18.71 -3.89 5.13
CA ALA A 344 18.76 -5.25 4.61
C ALA A 344 17.52 -5.65 3.78
N GLY A 345 16.53 -4.77 3.62
CA GLY A 345 15.29 -5.05 2.90
C GLY A 345 14.32 -6.00 3.63
N ALA A 346 14.53 -6.21 4.93
CA ALA A 346 13.77 -7.17 5.72
C ALA A 346 12.61 -6.55 6.49
N LEU A 347 12.60 -5.24 6.72
CA LEU A 347 11.59 -4.59 7.57
C LEU A 347 10.28 -4.33 6.82
N VAL A 348 9.15 -4.76 7.39
CA VAL A 348 7.82 -4.52 6.83
C VAL A 348 7.35 -3.10 7.19
N ASN A 349 6.79 -2.40 6.21
CA ASN A 349 6.07 -1.15 6.44
C ASN A 349 4.71 -1.43 7.09
N LEU A 350 4.60 -1.18 8.38
CA LEU A 350 3.39 -1.43 9.17
C LEU A 350 2.25 -0.48 8.81
N SER A 351 2.51 0.68 8.17
CA SER A 351 1.44 1.58 7.70
C SER A 351 0.44 0.87 6.78
N THR A 352 0.87 -0.14 6.02
CA THR A 352 -0.02 -0.94 5.17
C THR A 352 -1.11 -1.63 5.98
N TYR A 353 -0.78 -2.11 7.18
CA TYR A 353 -1.71 -2.80 8.06
C TYR A 353 -2.44 -1.83 8.99
N ILE A 354 -1.74 -0.80 9.47
CA ILE A 354 -2.31 0.27 10.30
C ILE A 354 -3.46 0.97 9.58
N ASN A 355 -3.33 1.22 8.28
CA ASN A 355 -4.33 1.93 7.48
C ASN A 355 -5.35 0.99 6.80
N ASP A 356 -5.30 -0.32 7.08
CA ASP A 356 -6.27 -1.27 6.52
C ASP A 356 -7.68 -1.00 7.06
N GLU A 357 -8.68 -0.96 6.18
CA GLU A 357 -10.06 -0.60 6.56
C GLU A 357 -10.72 -1.60 7.53
N VAL A 358 -10.26 -2.85 7.54
CA VAL A 358 -10.85 -3.94 8.32
C VAL A 358 -9.99 -4.26 9.54
N TYR A 359 -8.68 -4.35 9.34
CA TYR A 359 -7.72 -4.83 10.34
C TYR A 359 -6.88 -3.70 10.96
N GLY A 360 -6.93 -2.49 10.41
CA GLY A 360 -6.17 -1.33 10.86
C GLY A 360 -6.74 -0.62 12.08
N TYR A 361 -6.15 0.53 12.39
CA TYR A 361 -6.59 1.43 13.45
C TYR A 361 -7.44 2.56 12.86
N ASN A 362 -8.46 2.99 13.60
CA ASN A 362 -9.10 4.27 13.30
C ASN A 362 -8.24 5.46 13.80
N GLU A 363 -8.61 6.67 13.40
CA GLU A 363 -7.86 7.89 13.73
C GLU A 363 -7.71 8.12 15.24
N ALA A 364 -8.75 7.83 16.03
CA ALA A 364 -8.69 7.97 17.49
C ALA A 364 -7.76 6.94 18.13
N GLU A 365 -7.71 5.71 17.60
CA GLU A 365 -6.79 4.68 18.08
C GLU A 365 -5.32 5.02 17.80
N ILE A 366 -5.02 5.66 16.66
CA ILE A 366 -3.67 6.16 16.38
C ILE A 366 -3.31 7.35 17.26
N ALA A 367 -4.23 8.31 17.43
CA ALA A 367 -4.01 9.49 18.29
C ALA A 367 -3.81 9.13 19.77
N ASP A 368 -4.27 7.94 20.18
CA ASP A 368 -4.11 7.40 21.53
C ASP A 368 -2.69 6.89 21.83
N PHE A 369 -1.83 6.66 20.84
CA PHE A 369 -0.41 6.41 21.11
C PHE A 369 0.30 7.67 21.62
N ILE A 370 1.33 7.48 22.43
CA ILE A 370 2.27 8.56 22.78
C ILE A 370 3.06 8.92 21.52
N GLU A 371 3.01 10.19 21.12
CA GLU A 371 3.52 10.64 19.80
C GLU A 371 5.02 10.40 19.64
N SER A 372 5.85 10.74 20.64
CA SER A 372 7.29 10.51 20.61
C SER A 372 7.65 9.02 20.51
N TYR A 373 6.78 8.12 20.97
CA TYR A 373 6.96 6.68 20.87
C TYR A 373 6.66 6.16 19.46
N LEU A 374 5.73 6.79 18.73
CA LEU A 374 5.52 6.50 17.31
C LEU A 374 6.64 7.08 16.47
N ASP A 375 7.05 8.32 16.75
CA ASP A 375 7.95 9.04 15.85
C ASP A 375 9.36 8.43 15.76
N GLU A 376 9.84 7.76 16.81
CA GLU A 376 11.11 7.02 16.73
C GLU A 376 11.07 5.83 15.75
N ASN A 377 9.87 5.40 15.33
CA ASN A 377 9.65 4.32 14.36
C ASN A 377 9.35 4.84 12.94
N ARG A 378 9.55 6.14 12.67
CA ARG A 378 9.29 6.83 11.39
C ARG A 378 10.55 7.26 10.65
N GLY A 379 10.36 7.77 9.42
CA GLY A 379 11.41 8.38 8.60
C GLY A 379 12.41 7.37 8.03
N PHE A 380 12.02 6.09 7.94
CA PHE A 380 12.85 5.06 7.33
C PHE A 380 12.87 5.19 5.80
N ASP A 381 11.70 5.39 5.20
CA ASP A 381 11.54 5.77 3.80
C ASP A 381 11.34 7.29 3.70
N LEU A 382 12.30 8.00 3.08
CA LEU A 382 12.22 9.45 2.91
C LEU A 382 11.09 9.91 1.99
N THR A 383 10.58 9.04 1.12
CA THR A 383 9.43 9.34 0.25
C THR A 383 8.11 9.22 1.00
N LYS A 384 8.11 8.46 2.11
CA LYS A 384 6.97 8.27 3.01
C LYS A 384 7.42 8.45 4.46
N PRO A 385 7.83 9.67 4.86
CA PRO A 385 8.45 9.90 6.16
C PRO A 385 7.50 9.64 7.34
N GLN A 386 6.19 9.63 7.08
CA GLN A 386 5.17 9.32 8.07
C GLN A 386 4.91 7.82 8.21
N ASP A 387 5.51 6.96 7.39
CA ASP A 387 5.26 5.53 7.52
C ASP A 387 5.95 4.93 8.76
N LEU A 388 5.23 4.01 9.41
CA LEU A 388 5.69 3.33 10.62
C LEU A 388 6.27 1.97 10.26
N TYR A 389 7.47 1.71 10.76
CA TYR A 389 8.16 0.42 10.57
C TYR A 389 8.28 -0.39 11.88
N GLY A 390 7.70 0.14 12.95
CA GLY A 390 7.59 -0.48 14.26
C GLY A 390 6.52 0.22 15.09
N LEU A 391 6.14 -0.40 16.21
CA LEU A 391 5.25 0.19 17.20
C LEU A 391 5.88 0.09 18.61
N PRO A 392 5.58 1.04 19.51
CA PRO A 392 6.14 1.03 20.85
C PRO A 392 5.61 -0.11 21.69
N PHE A 393 6.51 -0.94 22.22
CA PHE A 393 6.12 -2.18 22.87
C PHE A 393 6.30 -2.13 24.40
N ASN A 394 7.54 -2.07 24.87
CA ASN A 394 7.89 -2.03 26.29
C ASN A 394 8.86 -0.87 26.53
N LYS A 395 8.29 0.32 26.71
CA LYS A 395 9.04 1.58 26.81
C LYS A 395 9.54 1.80 28.22
N ALA A 396 10.73 2.38 28.34
CA ALA A 396 11.37 2.72 29.61
C ALA A 396 12.01 4.10 29.50
N THR A 397 12.43 4.66 30.62
CA THR A 397 13.15 5.93 30.67
C THR A 397 14.06 5.96 31.89
N GLU A 398 14.67 7.10 32.21
CA GLU A 398 15.52 7.29 33.38
C GLU A 398 14.77 7.99 34.50
N VAL A 399 15.05 7.60 35.74
CA VAL A 399 14.47 8.19 36.96
C VAL A 399 15.57 8.38 38.01
N LEU A 400 15.39 9.35 38.90
CA LEU A 400 16.22 9.53 40.09
C LEU A 400 15.68 8.63 41.21
N VAL A 401 16.49 7.66 41.63
CA VAL A 401 16.24 6.83 42.80
C VAL A 401 17.02 7.41 43.98
N TYR A 402 16.38 7.54 45.14
CA TYR A 402 17.02 8.05 46.34
C TYR A 402 16.71 7.20 47.57
N ASN A 403 17.62 7.20 48.54
CA ASN A 403 17.48 6.46 49.79
C ASN A 403 16.62 7.31 50.74
N LYS A 404 15.31 7.08 50.77
CA LYS A 404 14.37 7.88 51.57
C LYS A 404 14.74 7.86 53.05
N THR A 405 15.12 6.70 53.59
CA THR A 405 15.56 6.55 54.98
C THR A 405 16.79 7.41 55.31
N PHE A 406 17.74 7.52 54.38
CA PHE A 406 18.89 8.43 54.54
C PHE A 406 18.44 9.88 54.68
N PHE A 407 17.58 10.34 53.76
CA PHE A 407 17.09 11.72 53.75
C PHE A 407 16.25 12.03 54.99
N GLU A 408 15.33 11.15 55.39
CA GLU A 408 14.53 11.30 56.62
C GLU A 408 15.42 11.38 57.87
N SER A 409 16.42 10.50 57.95
CA SER A 409 17.33 10.45 59.11
C SER A 409 18.23 11.68 59.20
N LEU A 410 18.68 12.20 58.06
CA LEU A 410 19.64 13.30 58.02
C LEU A 410 18.97 14.69 58.11
N TYR A 411 17.73 14.82 57.63
CA TYR A 411 17.05 16.11 57.49
C TYR A 411 15.73 16.24 58.25
N GLY A 412 15.26 15.17 58.90
CA GLY A 412 14.00 15.16 59.67
C GLY A 412 12.81 15.63 58.82
N ASP A 413 11.93 16.44 59.41
CA ASP A 413 10.69 16.90 58.78
C ASP A 413 10.87 17.70 57.47
N THR A 414 12.09 18.13 57.15
CA THR A 414 12.39 18.91 55.93
C THR A 414 12.90 18.07 54.76
N TRP A 415 13.01 16.75 54.93
CA TRP A 415 13.68 15.85 53.98
C TRP A 415 13.13 15.92 52.56
N GLU A 416 11.82 16.08 52.38
CA GLU A 416 11.19 16.14 51.05
C GLU A 416 11.71 17.32 50.21
N THR A 417 11.97 18.46 50.86
CA THR A 417 12.51 19.65 50.21
C THR A 417 13.97 19.50 49.77
N LYS A 418 14.62 18.40 50.17
CA LYS A 418 16.01 18.08 49.85
C LYS A 418 16.15 17.15 48.66
N ILE A 419 15.05 16.63 48.10
CA ILE A 419 15.09 15.86 46.86
C ILE A 419 15.24 16.85 45.69
N PRO A 420 16.38 16.84 44.97
CA PRO A 420 16.68 17.90 44.00
C PRO A 420 15.83 17.75 42.74
N LYS A 421 15.29 18.87 42.26
CA LYS A 421 14.57 18.96 40.97
C LYS A 421 15.46 19.51 39.86
N THR A 422 16.51 20.24 40.22
CA THR A 422 17.44 20.85 39.26
C THR A 422 18.88 20.44 39.54
N TRP A 423 19.76 20.52 38.53
CA TRP A 423 21.18 20.26 38.74
C TRP A 423 21.87 21.22 39.73
N PRO A 424 21.54 22.53 39.78
CA PRO A 424 22.07 23.42 40.81
C PRO A 424 21.58 23.10 42.24
N GLU A 425 20.32 22.65 42.37
CA GLU A 425 19.83 22.12 43.65
C GLU A 425 20.60 20.86 44.04
N LEU A 426 20.89 19.98 43.06
CA LEU A 426 21.66 18.76 43.26
C LEU A 426 23.10 19.04 43.73
N GLU A 427 23.76 20.03 43.13
CA GLU A 427 25.08 20.50 43.54
C GLU A 427 25.05 20.95 45.02
N THR A 428 24.07 21.78 45.35
CA THR A 428 23.90 22.33 46.70
C THR A 428 23.67 21.22 47.74
N ILE A 429 22.72 20.32 47.47
CA ILE A 429 22.42 19.23 48.40
C ILE A 429 23.54 18.20 48.47
N GLY A 430 24.23 17.94 47.36
CA GLY A 430 25.40 17.06 47.30
C GLY A 430 26.52 17.56 48.21
N ALA A 431 26.85 18.85 48.14
CA ALA A 431 27.86 19.47 49.00
C ALA A 431 27.47 19.44 50.50
N ASP A 432 26.19 19.66 50.82
CA ASP A 432 25.69 19.54 52.20
C ASP A 432 25.79 18.09 52.71
N ILE A 433 25.35 17.11 51.91
CA ILE A 433 25.50 15.68 52.22
C ILE A 433 26.96 15.34 52.51
N MET A 434 27.89 15.77 51.65
CA MET A 434 29.32 15.52 51.84
C MET A 434 29.85 16.12 53.15
N THR A 435 29.40 17.33 53.50
CA THR A 435 29.79 17.99 54.74
C THR A 435 29.28 17.25 55.97
N ARG A 436 27.99 16.88 55.98
CA ARG A 436 27.37 16.16 57.09
C ARG A 436 27.92 14.76 57.28
N VAL A 437 28.16 14.04 56.18
CA VAL A 437 28.82 12.72 56.19
C VAL A 437 30.23 12.84 56.77
N ARG A 438 31.00 13.86 56.37
CA ARG A 438 32.34 14.13 56.92
C ARG A 438 32.31 14.40 58.43
N ASN A 439 31.26 15.06 58.92
CA ASN A 439 31.05 15.32 60.35
C ASN A 439 30.54 14.09 61.13
N GLY A 440 30.29 12.96 60.47
CA GLY A 440 29.78 11.73 61.09
C GLY A 440 28.27 11.76 61.39
N GLU A 441 27.53 12.74 60.87
CA GLU A 441 26.08 12.87 61.13
C GLU A 441 25.28 11.66 60.56
N ALA A 442 25.82 11.01 59.52
CA ALA A 442 25.20 9.86 58.88
C ALA A 442 25.67 8.48 59.41
N ASP A 443 26.60 8.45 60.37
CA ASP A 443 27.31 7.24 60.81
C ASP A 443 26.50 6.26 61.67
N ASN A 444 25.25 6.61 61.98
CA ASN A 444 24.36 5.80 62.81
C ASN A 444 23.02 5.50 62.12
N ILE A 445 22.95 5.69 60.80
CA ILE A 445 21.72 5.44 60.01
C ILE A 445 21.58 3.94 59.71
N PHE A 446 22.59 3.33 59.10
CA PHE A 446 22.48 1.96 58.60
C PHE A 446 23.12 0.95 59.56
N VAL A 447 22.32 0.01 60.04
CA VAL A 447 22.77 -1.08 60.93
C VAL A 447 23.54 -2.10 60.11
N GLN A 448 24.80 -2.35 60.47
CA GLN A 448 25.66 -3.34 59.83
C GLN A 448 25.55 -4.72 60.49
N SER A 449 25.44 -4.77 61.82
CA SER A 449 25.27 -6.02 62.56
C SER A 449 24.58 -5.78 63.90
N ILE A 450 23.94 -6.82 64.41
CA ILE A 450 23.33 -6.83 65.74
C ILE A 450 23.99 -7.96 66.53
N ASN A 451 24.57 -7.63 67.68
CA ASN A 451 25.11 -8.64 68.58
C ASN A 451 23.94 -9.47 69.15
N PRO A 452 23.88 -10.79 68.91
CA PRO A 452 22.70 -11.58 69.29
C PRO A 452 22.54 -11.72 70.82
N GLN A 453 23.61 -11.58 71.59
CA GLN A 453 23.58 -11.67 73.06
C GLN A 453 23.19 -10.34 73.71
N THR A 454 23.79 -9.23 73.29
CA THR A 454 23.61 -7.92 73.93
C THR A 454 22.58 -7.04 73.23
N GLN A 455 22.10 -7.44 72.05
CA GLN A 455 21.24 -6.65 71.16
C GLN A 455 21.86 -5.31 70.74
N THR A 456 23.17 -5.12 70.96
CA THR A 456 23.89 -3.90 70.57
C THR A 456 24.07 -3.85 69.05
N LYS A 457 23.76 -2.70 68.45
CA LYS A 457 23.89 -2.46 67.01
C LYS A 457 25.26 -1.88 66.68
N THR A 458 25.91 -2.42 65.64
CA THR A 458 27.05 -1.78 64.97
C THR A 458 26.52 -1.10 63.72
N TYR A 459 26.99 0.12 63.44
CA TYR A 459 26.53 0.92 62.32
C TYR A 459 27.62 1.10 61.27
N LEU A 460 27.19 1.18 60.01
CA LEU A 460 28.02 1.60 58.90
C LEU A 460 28.49 3.04 59.12
N LYS A 461 29.80 3.26 59.04
CA LYS A 461 30.42 4.58 59.14
C LYS A 461 30.61 5.16 57.74
N LEU A 462 29.64 5.95 57.29
CA LEU A 462 29.69 6.65 56.02
C LEU A 462 30.85 7.66 55.97
N SER A 463 31.20 8.25 57.11
CA SER A 463 32.40 9.09 57.24
C SER A 463 33.68 8.35 56.82
N ASN A 464 33.81 7.07 57.17
CA ASN A 464 34.92 6.22 56.73
C ASN A 464 34.86 5.96 55.22
N TYR A 465 33.68 5.66 54.67
CA TYR A 465 33.52 5.48 53.22
C TYR A 465 33.94 6.74 52.46
N LEU A 466 33.52 7.91 52.93
CA LEU A 466 33.92 9.18 52.34
C LEU A 466 35.45 9.39 52.40
N ASN A 467 36.08 9.14 53.55
CA ASN A 467 37.53 9.27 53.72
C ASN A 467 38.33 8.27 52.86
N GLU A 468 37.76 7.09 52.58
CA GLU A 468 38.33 6.07 51.70
C GLU A 468 38.03 6.30 50.22
N GLY A 469 37.31 7.36 49.85
CA GLY A 469 36.90 7.63 48.46
C GLY A 469 35.84 6.66 47.92
N LYS A 470 35.07 6.02 48.81
CA LYS A 470 34.03 5.01 48.50
C LYS A 470 32.61 5.55 48.63
N PHE A 471 32.42 6.85 48.80
CA PHE A 471 31.11 7.48 48.89
C PHE A 471 31.02 8.68 47.94
N ILE A 472 29.96 8.71 47.13
CA ILE A 472 29.54 9.88 46.35
C ILE A 472 28.02 10.02 46.51
N PRO A 473 27.47 11.21 46.74
CA PRO A 473 26.03 11.42 46.92
C PRO A 473 25.17 10.93 45.76
N LEU A 474 25.55 11.23 44.51
CA LEU A 474 24.84 10.84 43.30
C LEU A 474 25.73 10.02 42.38
N GLY A 475 25.19 8.91 41.86
CA GLY A 475 25.76 8.28 40.66
C GLY A 475 24.80 8.17 39.48
N TYR A 476 25.37 7.92 38.32
CA TYR A 476 24.66 7.69 37.06
C TYR A 476 25.03 6.32 36.51
N ASP A 477 24.04 5.46 36.29
CA ASP A 477 24.25 4.05 35.96
C ASP A 477 24.85 3.84 34.55
N SER A 478 24.25 4.46 33.54
CA SER A 478 24.64 4.32 32.13
C SER A 478 25.41 5.55 31.65
N ALA A 479 26.67 5.37 31.23
CA ALA A 479 27.52 6.45 30.73
C ALA A 479 27.06 6.99 29.37
N ASP A 480 26.58 6.09 28.51
CA ASP A 480 26.03 6.39 27.20
C ASP A 480 24.73 7.20 27.30
N ASN A 481 23.78 6.78 28.13
CA ASN A 481 22.57 7.57 28.37
C ASN A 481 22.87 8.87 29.10
N ALA A 482 23.80 8.88 30.08
CA ALA A 482 24.23 10.10 30.74
C ALA A 482 24.73 11.13 29.73
N PHE A 483 25.62 10.76 28.81
CA PHE A 483 26.07 11.68 27.78
C PHE A 483 24.89 12.25 26.97
N ILE A 484 23.99 11.38 26.49
CA ILE A 484 22.87 11.78 25.63
C ILE A 484 21.90 12.71 26.37
N THR A 485 21.41 12.29 27.53
CA THR A 485 20.46 13.07 28.34
C THR A 485 21.05 14.41 28.76
N LEU A 486 22.27 14.40 29.30
CA LEU A 486 22.87 15.59 29.87
C LEU A 486 23.25 16.63 28.81
N THR A 487 23.74 16.19 27.64
CA THR A 487 24.04 17.12 26.54
C THR A 487 22.76 17.70 25.93
N ARG A 488 21.67 16.94 25.86
CA ARG A 488 20.37 17.44 25.39
C ARG A 488 19.78 18.50 26.31
N GLN A 489 19.90 18.32 27.63
CA GLN A 489 19.49 19.35 28.60
C GLN A 489 20.31 20.65 28.49
N PHE A 490 21.50 20.60 27.87
CA PHE A 490 22.32 21.76 27.53
C PHE A 490 22.10 22.25 26.07
N GLY A 491 21.10 21.71 25.38
CA GLY A 491 20.71 22.11 24.03
C GLY A 491 21.62 21.58 22.93
N ALA A 492 22.29 20.44 23.13
CA ALA A 492 23.14 19.78 22.15
C ALA A 492 22.57 18.43 21.70
N ALA A 493 22.50 18.21 20.39
CA ALA A 493 22.29 16.89 19.80
C ALA A 493 23.64 16.16 19.65
N TYR A 494 23.63 14.82 19.66
CA TYR A 494 24.84 14.02 19.51
C TYR A 494 24.99 13.38 18.12
N THR A 495 23.90 13.26 17.36
CA THR A 495 23.83 12.74 15.99
C THR A 495 22.84 13.49 15.13
N GLU A 496 22.96 13.35 13.81
CA GLU A 496 21.98 13.81 12.83
C GLU A 496 21.86 12.79 11.70
N ARG A 497 20.62 12.54 11.27
CA ARG A 497 20.30 11.59 10.20
C ARG A 497 20.06 12.32 8.88
N ILE A 498 20.66 11.82 7.79
CA ILE A 498 20.31 12.24 6.43
C ILE A 498 19.28 11.25 5.86
N ASN A 499 19.56 9.95 6.01
CA ASN A 499 18.66 8.84 5.73
C ASN A 499 19.05 7.65 6.63
N VAL A 500 18.33 6.53 6.54
CA VAL A 500 18.59 5.35 7.39
C VAL A 500 20.02 4.83 7.26
N GLU A 501 20.60 4.84 6.06
CA GLU A 501 21.95 4.32 5.81
C GLU A 501 23.06 5.33 6.15
N ARG A 502 22.74 6.62 6.27
CA ARG A 502 23.71 7.70 6.37
C ARG A 502 23.30 8.81 7.33
N GLY A 503 24.22 9.18 8.21
CA GLY A 503 24.19 10.42 8.97
C GLY A 503 25.57 10.81 9.47
N TYR A 504 25.62 11.71 10.46
CA TYR A 504 26.87 12.22 11.00
C TYR A 504 26.78 12.54 12.49
N VAL A 505 27.95 12.61 13.12
CA VAL A 505 28.07 12.98 14.53
C VAL A 505 27.88 14.48 14.72
N ARG A 506 27.14 14.85 15.77
CA ARG A 506 26.91 16.24 16.22
C ARG A 506 27.57 16.52 17.57
N PHE A 507 28.02 15.51 18.30
CA PHE A 507 28.49 15.67 19.67
C PHE A 507 29.71 16.59 19.82
N HIS A 508 30.56 16.76 18.80
CA HIS A 508 31.74 17.64 18.88
C HIS A 508 31.37 19.13 18.71
N ASN A 509 30.58 19.64 19.65
CA ASN A 509 30.10 21.03 19.70
C ASN A 509 30.36 21.65 21.09
N GLN A 510 30.26 22.98 21.20
CA GLN A 510 30.58 23.68 22.45
C GLN A 510 29.61 23.35 23.59
N ARG A 511 28.30 23.31 23.32
CA ARG A 511 27.28 23.01 24.34
C ARG A 511 27.46 21.63 24.98
N ALA A 512 27.84 20.62 24.19
CA ALA A 512 28.13 19.29 24.69
C ALA A 512 29.39 19.28 25.59
N LYS A 513 30.41 20.07 25.24
CA LYS A 513 31.62 20.24 26.08
C LYS A 513 31.29 20.98 27.37
N ASP A 514 30.43 22.00 27.31
CA ASP A 514 29.98 22.75 28.48
C ASP A 514 29.21 21.85 29.46
N ALA A 515 28.33 20.98 28.96
CA ALA A 515 27.69 19.95 29.77
C ALA A 515 28.74 19.06 30.45
N MET A 516 29.70 18.52 29.70
CA MET A 516 30.74 17.66 30.27
C MET A 516 31.63 18.40 31.28
N ALA A 517 31.91 19.69 31.08
CA ALA A 517 32.63 20.53 32.05
C ALA A 517 31.85 20.69 33.36
N TYR A 518 30.54 20.93 33.28
CA TYR A 518 29.68 21.04 34.45
C TYR A 518 29.69 19.75 35.29
N PHE A 519 29.44 18.59 34.66
CA PHE A 519 29.41 17.30 35.37
C PHE A 519 30.79 16.83 35.83
N LYS A 520 31.85 17.21 35.09
CA LYS A 520 33.22 17.03 35.56
C LYS A 520 33.48 17.82 36.84
N GLY A 521 32.98 19.06 36.93
CA GLY A 521 33.06 19.88 38.16
C GLY A 521 32.41 19.17 39.34
N LEU A 522 31.15 18.73 39.20
CA LEU A 522 30.45 17.98 40.26
C LEU A 522 31.20 16.71 40.67
N ARG A 523 31.85 16.03 39.73
CA ARG A 523 32.68 14.86 40.02
C ARG A 523 33.94 15.25 40.78
N ASP A 524 34.62 16.32 40.39
CA ASP A 524 35.83 16.80 41.05
C ASP A 524 35.53 17.29 42.48
N ASP A 525 34.32 17.79 42.73
CA ASP A 525 33.81 18.12 44.07
C ASP A 525 33.35 16.88 44.88
N GLY A 526 33.39 15.69 44.27
CA GLY A 526 32.99 14.42 44.90
C GLY A 526 31.48 14.23 45.03
N VAL A 527 30.68 14.99 44.29
CA VAL A 527 29.20 14.95 44.31
C VAL A 527 28.62 13.98 43.29
N PHE A 528 29.31 13.79 42.16
CA PHE A 528 28.80 13.02 41.00
C PHE A 528 29.74 11.89 40.57
N GLY A 529 29.19 10.73 40.23
CA GLY A 529 29.98 9.56 39.85
C GLY A 529 29.29 8.53 38.96
N THR A 530 30.02 7.46 38.64
CA THR A 530 29.53 6.30 37.87
C THR A 530 30.06 5.01 38.51
N PRO A 531 29.54 3.83 38.17
CA PRO A 531 29.95 2.56 38.79
C PRO A 531 31.45 2.28 38.68
N ALA A 532 32.04 2.69 37.55
CA ALA A 532 33.45 2.48 37.24
C ALA A 532 34.40 3.20 38.22
N LEU A 533 33.97 4.29 38.88
CA LEU A 533 34.77 4.94 39.92
C LEU A 533 35.00 4.04 41.14
N TYR A 534 34.11 3.07 41.37
CA TYR A 534 34.18 2.12 42.47
C TYR A 534 34.68 0.73 42.06
N GLY A 535 35.05 0.54 40.79
CA GLY A 535 35.31 -0.78 40.23
C GLY A 535 34.07 -1.69 40.23
N LEU A 536 32.88 -1.09 40.16
CA LEU A 536 31.60 -1.80 40.13
C LEU A 536 31.03 -1.85 38.71
N ASN A 537 30.14 -2.81 38.49
CA ASN A 537 29.47 -3.00 37.20
C ASN A 537 28.19 -2.17 37.06
N SER A 538 27.55 -1.78 38.17
CA SER A 538 26.29 -1.05 38.16
C SER A 538 26.16 -0.09 39.35
N MET A 539 25.36 0.96 39.20
CA MET A 539 25.04 1.85 40.32
C MET A 539 24.06 1.18 41.28
N PHE A 540 23.30 0.18 40.83
CA PHE A 540 22.48 -0.65 41.72
C PHE A 540 23.32 -1.26 42.84
N ASP A 541 24.51 -1.78 42.50
CA ASP A 541 25.42 -2.37 43.49
C ASP A 541 25.98 -1.31 44.45
N ALA A 542 26.42 -0.16 43.93
CA ALA A 542 26.89 0.95 44.75
C ALA A 542 25.80 1.45 45.71
N PHE A 543 24.56 1.54 45.24
CA PHE A 543 23.41 1.98 46.03
C PHE A 543 23.03 0.96 47.11
N LYS A 544 23.02 -0.34 46.80
CA LYS A 544 22.81 -1.42 47.80
C LYS A 544 23.87 -1.43 48.90
N LEU A 545 25.11 -1.04 48.57
CA LEU A 545 26.22 -0.94 49.51
C LEU A 545 26.28 0.40 50.26
N ILE A 546 25.34 1.33 50.01
CA ILE A 546 25.34 2.70 50.56
C ILE A 546 26.63 3.47 50.19
N GLN A 547 27.23 3.16 49.04
CA GLN A 547 28.29 3.97 48.43
C GLN A 547 27.73 5.18 47.69
N SER A 548 26.42 5.14 47.41
CA SER A 548 25.63 6.28 46.96
C SER A 548 24.27 6.30 47.65
N VAL A 549 23.70 7.50 47.81
CA VAL A 549 22.36 7.71 48.38
C VAL A 549 21.35 8.20 47.36
N MET A 550 21.82 8.55 46.17
CA MET A 550 21.02 8.85 44.99
C MET A 550 21.61 8.17 43.75
N THR A 551 20.79 7.70 42.83
CA THR A 551 21.26 7.23 41.53
C THR A 551 20.26 7.53 40.44
N ILE A 552 20.75 7.89 39.26
CA ILE A 552 19.94 7.90 38.04
C ILE A 552 20.13 6.56 37.34
N CYS A 553 19.02 5.86 37.09
CA CYS A 553 19.02 4.56 36.44
C CYS A 553 17.75 4.35 35.60
N SER A 554 17.72 3.27 34.84
CA SER A 554 16.52 2.88 34.09
C SER A 554 15.33 2.60 35.03
N SER A 555 14.15 3.06 34.65
CA SER A 555 12.88 2.71 35.29
C SER A 555 12.62 1.19 35.29
N ALA A 556 13.02 0.50 34.22
CA ALA A 556 12.92 -0.95 34.11
C ALA A 556 13.79 -1.68 35.13
N GLY A 557 14.83 -1.02 35.65
CA GLY A 557 15.76 -1.54 36.64
C GLY A 557 15.56 -0.98 38.06
N VAL A 558 14.54 -0.16 38.31
CA VAL A 558 14.39 0.55 39.60
C VAL A 558 14.41 -0.38 40.81
N GLY A 559 13.82 -1.57 40.68
CA GLY A 559 13.78 -2.58 41.74
C GLY A 559 15.15 -3.17 42.11
N TYR A 560 16.16 -3.08 41.23
CA TYR A 560 17.51 -3.57 41.52
C TYR A 560 18.27 -2.73 42.55
N ASN A 561 17.78 -1.52 42.85
CA ASN A 561 18.28 -0.68 43.94
C ASN A 561 17.79 -1.14 45.32
N ALA A 562 16.82 -2.06 45.42
CA ALA A 562 16.32 -2.48 46.72
C ALA A 562 17.39 -3.30 47.46
N ALA A 563 17.73 -2.90 48.69
CA ALA A 563 18.76 -3.59 49.44
C ALA A 563 18.32 -4.94 49.99
N SER A 564 19.28 -5.86 50.00
CA SER A 564 19.25 -7.10 50.78
C SER A 564 20.11 -7.02 52.05
N GLN A 565 21.08 -6.09 52.11
CA GLN A 565 22.06 -6.01 53.19
C GLN A 565 21.71 -4.99 54.28
N TYR A 566 21.14 -3.84 53.91
CA TYR A 566 20.74 -2.77 54.83
C TYR A 566 19.25 -2.51 54.68
N ALA A 567 18.57 -2.23 55.80
CA ALA A 567 17.16 -1.85 55.76
C ALA A 567 17.04 -0.35 55.39
N TYR A 568 16.35 -0.06 54.30
CA TYR A 568 15.94 1.30 53.92
C TYR A 568 14.73 1.29 52.98
N GLU A 569 14.04 2.42 52.92
CA GLU A 569 13.00 2.68 51.92
C GLU A 569 13.59 3.42 50.70
N LEU A 570 13.17 3.01 49.50
CA LEU A 570 13.47 3.72 48.25
C LEU A 570 12.42 4.80 47.97
N GLY A 571 12.89 5.97 47.56
CA GLY A 571 12.10 6.97 46.85
C GLY A 571 12.47 7.02 45.37
N VAL A 572 11.55 7.53 44.55
CA VAL A 572 11.75 7.73 43.11
C VAL A 572 11.24 9.13 42.77
N ALA A 573 12.01 9.86 41.96
CA ALA A 573 11.72 11.21 41.52
C ALA A 573 12.10 11.37 40.02
N PRO A 574 11.61 12.42 39.36
CA PRO A 574 12.13 12.85 38.06
C PRO A 574 13.65 13.02 38.08
N ILE A 575 14.31 12.79 36.93
CA ILE A 575 15.70 13.23 36.80
C ILE A 575 15.80 14.76 36.93
N PRO A 576 16.85 15.30 37.56
CA PRO A 576 17.05 16.74 37.59
C PRO A 576 17.22 17.33 36.18
N TYR A 577 16.76 18.56 36.01
CA TYR A 577 16.95 19.34 34.78
C TYR A 577 17.85 20.55 35.01
N TYR A 578 18.52 21.01 33.95
CA TYR A 578 19.39 22.19 34.04
C TYR A 578 18.60 23.50 33.95
N SER A 579 17.67 23.57 33.01
CA SER A 579 16.81 24.73 32.77
C SER A 579 15.37 24.27 32.55
N ALA A 580 14.40 25.10 32.93
CA ALA A 580 12.98 24.71 32.94
C ALA A 580 12.40 24.46 31.53
N ASP A 581 13.03 25.02 30.49
CA ASP A 581 12.72 24.79 29.08
C ASP A 581 13.44 23.55 28.48
N LYS A 582 14.29 22.89 29.28
CA LYS A 582 15.06 21.69 28.91
C LYS A 582 14.86 20.55 29.89
N LYS A 583 13.59 20.20 30.12
CA LYS A 583 13.18 19.00 30.86
C LYS A 583 13.28 17.77 29.98
N ASP A 584 14.48 17.51 29.48
CA ASP A 584 14.76 16.42 28.55
C ASP A 584 15.10 15.13 29.33
N VAL A 585 14.46 14.02 28.98
CA VAL A 585 14.76 12.69 29.53
C VAL A 585 14.74 11.65 28.43
N ILE A 586 15.76 10.78 28.40
CA ILE A 586 15.91 9.82 27.30
C ILE A 586 14.79 8.79 27.27
N GLN A 587 14.24 8.61 26.09
CA GLN A 587 13.32 7.54 25.75
C GLN A 587 14.12 6.26 25.49
N GLN A 588 13.74 5.17 26.15
CA GLN A 588 14.38 3.86 26.05
C GLN A 588 13.30 2.76 25.97
N GLY A 589 13.74 1.51 26.03
CA GLY A 589 12.89 0.34 25.85
C GLY A 589 12.61 0.04 24.37
N THR A 590 12.26 -1.20 24.10
CA THR A 590 12.17 -1.74 22.74
C THR A 590 10.81 -1.49 22.11
N ASN A 591 10.82 -1.45 20.78
CA ASN A 591 9.66 -1.48 19.91
C ASN A 591 9.45 -2.90 19.39
N ILE A 592 8.30 -3.15 18.77
CA ILE A 592 8.02 -4.37 18.01
C ILE A 592 8.01 -4.05 16.51
N ALA A 593 8.68 -4.90 15.73
CA ALA A 593 8.70 -4.82 14.27
C ALA A 593 8.34 -6.16 13.64
N MET A 594 7.87 -6.09 12.40
CA MET A 594 7.59 -7.25 11.56
C MET A 594 8.66 -7.38 10.47
N LEU A 595 9.13 -8.61 10.23
CA LEU A 595 10.09 -8.91 9.19
C LEU A 595 9.45 -9.64 8.00
N ASN A 596 9.97 -9.38 6.81
CA ASN A 596 9.43 -9.81 5.52
C ASN A 596 9.97 -11.20 5.13
N GLN A 597 9.61 -12.24 5.88
CA GLN A 597 10.12 -13.62 5.66
C GLN A 597 9.04 -14.68 5.41
N ASN A 598 7.77 -14.37 5.66
CA ASN A 598 6.68 -15.35 5.66
C ASN A 598 5.53 -14.97 4.71
N THR A 599 4.51 -15.82 4.63
CA THR A 599 3.35 -15.63 3.74
C THR A 599 2.52 -14.40 4.16
N GLU A 600 1.73 -13.84 3.24
CA GLU A 600 0.86 -12.69 3.57
C GLU A 600 -0.14 -12.99 4.69
N ASP A 601 -0.62 -14.24 4.81
CA ASP A 601 -1.51 -14.66 5.89
C ASP A 601 -0.78 -14.70 7.25
N GLU A 602 0.49 -15.13 7.28
CA GLU A 602 1.31 -15.11 8.50
C GLU A 602 1.67 -13.68 8.91
N LYS A 603 1.91 -12.78 7.94
CA LYS A 603 2.11 -11.35 8.23
C LYS A 603 0.84 -10.71 8.80
N LEU A 604 -0.33 -11.01 8.25
CA LEU A 604 -1.59 -10.53 8.80
C LEU A 604 -1.84 -11.10 10.21
N ALA A 605 -1.53 -12.39 10.44
CA ALA A 605 -1.58 -12.99 11.78
C ALA A 605 -0.62 -12.28 12.75
N ALA A 606 0.61 -11.99 12.33
CA ALA A 606 1.59 -11.24 13.10
C ALA A 606 1.13 -9.80 13.39
N TRP A 607 0.47 -9.14 12.44
CA TRP A 607 -0.16 -7.84 12.65
C TRP A 607 -1.26 -7.90 13.71
N LEU A 608 -2.14 -8.90 13.65
CA LEU A 608 -3.20 -9.08 14.65
C LEU A 608 -2.62 -9.29 16.05
N LEU A 609 -1.49 -10.00 16.16
CA LEU A 609 -0.78 -10.14 17.43
C LEU A 609 -0.22 -8.80 17.92
N ILE A 610 0.45 -8.02 17.05
CA ILE A 610 0.90 -6.66 17.40
C ILE A 610 -0.29 -5.82 17.89
N LYS A 611 -1.38 -5.78 17.12
CA LYS A 611 -2.58 -5.00 17.44
C LYS A 611 -3.17 -5.39 18.79
N PHE A 612 -3.32 -6.70 19.04
CA PHE A 612 -3.78 -7.25 20.31
C PHE A 612 -2.89 -6.82 21.47
N LEU A 613 -1.57 -7.00 21.36
CA LEU A 613 -0.63 -6.61 22.42
C LEU A 613 -0.69 -5.10 22.73
N MET A 614 -1.00 -4.29 21.71
CA MET A 614 -1.10 -2.83 21.79
C MET A 614 -2.49 -2.30 22.16
N GLU A 615 -3.46 -3.17 22.45
CA GLU A 615 -4.72 -2.75 23.06
C GLU A 615 -4.43 -2.13 24.44
N PRO A 616 -5.17 -1.08 24.86
CA PRO A 616 -4.88 -0.36 26.11
C PRO A 616 -4.78 -1.27 27.35
N LYS A 617 -5.71 -2.21 27.48
CA LYS A 617 -5.73 -3.20 28.58
C LYS A 617 -4.50 -4.11 28.54
N ASN A 618 -4.15 -4.63 27.37
CA ASN A 618 -3.07 -5.61 27.21
C ASN A 618 -1.71 -4.94 27.38
N SER A 619 -1.55 -3.71 26.88
CA SER A 619 -0.36 -2.88 27.10
C SER A 619 -0.19 -2.52 28.58
N ALA A 620 -1.28 -2.19 29.29
CA ALA A 620 -1.26 -1.98 30.75
C ALA A 620 -0.86 -3.27 31.50
N GLN A 621 -1.43 -4.42 31.14
CA GLN A 621 -1.09 -5.73 31.71
C GLN A 621 0.39 -6.07 31.52
N LEU A 622 0.93 -5.86 30.31
CA LEU A 622 2.35 -6.05 30.02
C LEU A 622 3.24 -5.13 30.87
N ALA A 623 2.88 -3.86 31.01
CA ALA A 623 3.61 -2.89 31.82
C ALA A 623 3.64 -3.30 33.30
N MET A 624 2.48 -3.65 33.89
CA MET A 624 2.41 -4.11 35.29
C MET A 624 3.19 -5.42 35.51
N ALA A 625 3.03 -6.39 34.61
CA ALA A 625 3.68 -7.69 34.70
C ALA A 625 5.20 -7.58 34.62
N THR A 626 5.72 -6.75 33.73
CA THR A 626 7.17 -6.47 33.67
C THR A 626 7.63 -5.55 34.81
N GLY A 627 6.75 -4.70 35.33
CA GLY A 627 7.01 -3.77 36.43
C GLY A 627 7.47 -2.40 35.94
N GLY A 628 8.69 -2.30 35.42
CA GLY A 628 9.32 -0.99 35.15
C GLY A 628 9.27 -0.50 33.70
N TYR A 629 8.57 -1.23 32.82
CA TYR A 629 8.21 -0.73 31.50
C TYR A 629 6.82 -0.08 31.54
N PHE A 630 6.56 0.80 30.58
CA PHE A 630 5.35 1.61 30.54
C PHE A 630 4.56 1.39 29.25
N PRO A 631 3.23 1.56 29.30
CA PRO A 631 2.38 1.44 28.13
C PRO A 631 2.72 2.45 27.03
N GLY A 632 2.53 2.03 25.78
CA GLY A 632 2.67 2.90 24.60
C GLY A 632 1.45 3.77 24.31
N ARG A 633 0.32 3.48 24.97
CA ARG A 633 -1.01 4.08 24.77
C ARG A 633 -1.37 5.00 25.93
N LYS A 634 -1.96 6.16 25.67
CA LYS A 634 -2.41 7.12 26.70
C LYS A 634 -3.55 6.51 27.53
N SER A 635 -4.53 5.90 26.87
CA SER A 635 -5.67 5.23 27.51
C SER A 635 -5.29 4.04 28.41
N ALA A 636 -4.12 3.43 28.20
CA ALA A 636 -3.64 2.35 29.07
C ALA A 636 -3.37 2.83 30.51
N TYR A 637 -2.92 4.08 30.68
CA TYR A 637 -2.70 4.71 32.00
C TYR A 637 -4.01 5.01 32.74
N GLU A 638 -5.15 4.93 32.05
CA GLU A 638 -6.48 5.22 32.58
C GLU A 638 -7.27 3.94 32.90
N THR A 639 -6.72 2.77 32.57
CA THR A 639 -7.36 1.49 32.91
C THR A 639 -7.45 1.31 34.43
N THR A 640 -8.56 0.76 34.91
CA THR A 640 -8.81 0.54 36.34
C THR A 640 -7.68 -0.25 36.99
N GLU A 641 -7.22 -1.30 36.32
CA GLU A 641 -6.16 -2.18 36.80
C GLU A 641 -4.82 -1.45 36.91
N TYR A 642 -4.48 -0.58 35.96
CA TYR A 642 -3.24 0.19 36.01
C TYR A 642 -3.29 1.26 37.11
N LEU A 643 -4.42 1.95 37.27
CA LEU A 643 -4.60 2.93 38.35
C LEU A 643 -4.51 2.25 39.73
N GLU A 644 -5.10 1.07 39.90
CA GLU A 644 -4.97 0.27 41.12
C GLU A 644 -3.52 -0.16 41.36
N TYR A 645 -2.78 -0.55 40.33
CA TYR A 645 -1.35 -0.86 40.43
C TYR A 645 -0.51 0.36 40.88
N LEU A 646 -0.88 1.57 40.45
CA LEU A 646 -0.18 2.80 40.85
C LEU A 646 -0.38 3.13 42.33
N THR A 647 -1.52 2.77 42.92
CA THR A 647 -1.86 3.09 44.31
C THR A 647 -1.59 1.94 45.27
N ASN A 648 -1.91 0.71 44.87
CA ASN A 648 -1.85 -0.51 45.68
C ASN A 648 -1.08 -1.63 44.97
N PRO A 649 0.22 -1.42 44.64
CA PRO A 649 1.03 -2.46 44.00
C PRO A 649 1.26 -3.64 44.94
N SER A 650 1.50 -4.84 44.37
CA SER A 650 2.04 -5.96 45.14
C SER A 650 3.43 -5.64 45.70
N ASP A 651 3.84 -6.30 46.78
CA ASP A 651 5.10 -6.02 47.49
C ASP A 651 6.33 -5.99 46.57
N ASN A 652 6.43 -6.96 45.65
CA ASN A 652 7.53 -7.04 44.68
C ASN A 652 7.43 -6.00 43.53
N LYS A 653 6.39 -5.16 43.53
CA LYS A 653 6.09 -4.15 42.53
C LYS A 653 6.09 -2.72 43.05
N VAL A 654 6.20 -2.50 44.36
CA VAL A 654 6.18 -1.16 45.00
C VAL A 654 7.15 -0.18 44.33
N HIS A 655 8.40 -0.56 44.10
CA HIS A 655 9.41 0.33 43.51
C HIS A 655 9.12 0.67 42.04
N TYR A 656 8.60 -0.31 41.30
CA TYR A 656 8.23 -0.13 39.90
C TYR A 656 7.01 0.79 39.75
N SER A 657 6.02 0.64 40.63
CA SER A 657 4.85 1.51 40.70
C SER A 657 5.23 2.96 41.06
N LYS A 658 6.21 3.17 41.94
CA LYS A 658 6.79 4.49 42.20
C LYS A 658 7.40 5.12 40.94
N ALA A 659 8.15 4.36 40.14
CA ALA A 659 8.69 4.85 38.86
C ALA A 659 7.59 5.13 37.83
N ALA A 660 6.56 4.29 37.75
CA ALA A 660 5.41 4.51 36.88
C ALA A 660 4.62 5.78 37.25
N ASN A 661 4.50 6.07 38.55
CA ASN A 661 3.92 7.32 39.02
C ASN A 661 4.72 8.55 38.58
N VAL A 662 6.06 8.49 38.60
CA VAL A 662 6.91 9.58 38.07
C VAL A 662 6.70 9.76 36.58
N VAL A 663 6.69 8.67 35.80
CA VAL A 663 6.46 8.76 34.35
C VAL A 663 5.10 9.36 34.02
N LEU A 664 4.03 8.93 34.71
CA LEU A 664 2.70 9.47 34.47
C LEU A 664 2.57 10.93 34.93
N ASN A 665 2.94 11.22 36.18
CA ASN A 665 2.59 12.49 36.81
C ASN A 665 3.60 13.60 36.56
N ASP A 666 4.86 13.26 36.30
CA ASP A 666 5.90 14.25 36.04
C ASP A 666 6.27 14.28 34.56
N TYR A 667 6.50 13.14 33.92
CA TYR A 667 6.95 13.17 32.53
C TYR A 667 5.81 13.43 31.55
N ILE A 668 4.74 12.64 31.61
CA ILE A 668 3.61 12.76 30.70
C ILE A 668 2.76 13.99 31.04
N LYS A 669 2.37 14.19 32.31
CA LYS A 669 1.48 15.29 32.70
C LYS A 669 2.15 16.65 32.88
N GLN A 670 3.46 16.72 33.20
CA GLN A 670 4.18 18.00 33.36
C GLN A 670 5.12 18.31 32.19
N ASN A 671 4.90 17.68 31.03
CA ASN A 671 5.56 17.97 29.76
C ASN A 671 7.10 17.89 29.81
N TYR A 672 7.66 16.81 30.37
CA TYR A 672 9.05 16.49 30.03
C TYR A 672 9.10 16.08 28.56
N GLU A 673 10.19 16.42 27.88
CA GLU A 673 10.44 15.98 26.52
C GLU A 673 11.12 14.62 26.55
N PHE A 674 10.41 13.58 26.09
CA PHE A 674 11.03 12.29 25.81
C PHE A 674 11.92 12.42 24.58
N ILE A 675 13.23 12.49 24.80
CA ILE A 675 14.19 12.63 23.71
C ILE A 675 14.49 11.26 23.10
N TYR A 676 14.47 11.23 21.78
CA TYR A 676 15.03 10.18 20.95
C TYR A 676 15.80 10.88 19.81
N GLU A 677 16.81 10.22 19.28
CA GLU A 677 17.45 10.67 18.04
C GLU A 677 17.05 9.74 16.92
N GLU A 678 16.90 10.29 15.72
CA GLU A 678 16.53 9.52 14.56
C GLU A 678 17.55 8.41 14.27
N ALA A 679 17.06 7.17 14.22
CA ALA A 679 17.91 6.00 14.06
C ALA A 679 18.48 5.86 12.66
N LEU A 680 19.77 5.49 12.61
CA LEU A 680 20.52 5.20 11.39
C LEU A 680 21.44 3.99 11.59
N VAL A 681 21.90 3.41 10.49
CA VAL A 681 22.88 2.32 10.49
C VAL A 681 24.16 2.79 11.17
N GLY A 682 24.46 2.19 12.33
CA GLY A 682 25.60 2.53 13.18
C GLY A 682 25.29 3.48 14.35
N SER A 683 24.03 3.83 14.60
CA SER A 683 23.63 4.54 15.83
C SER A 683 24.14 3.85 17.09
N SER A 684 24.12 2.50 17.19
CA SER A 684 24.66 1.78 18.35
C SER A 684 26.17 1.99 18.53
N LEU A 685 26.91 2.12 17.43
CA LEU A 685 28.34 2.43 17.47
C LEU A 685 28.59 3.85 17.97
N ILE A 686 27.81 4.83 17.50
CA ILE A 686 27.92 6.22 17.96
C ILE A 686 27.55 6.33 19.44
N LYS A 687 26.47 5.65 19.88
CA LYS A 687 26.05 5.58 21.29
C LYS A 687 27.16 5.04 22.19
N LYS A 688 27.86 3.98 21.78
CA LYS A 688 29.01 3.44 22.51
C LYS A 688 30.17 4.42 22.60
N GLU A 689 30.46 5.15 21.52
CA GLU A 689 31.56 6.12 21.51
C GLU A 689 31.27 7.30 22.44
N VAL A 690 30.05 7.85 22.45
CA VAL A 690 29.72 8.93 23.39
C VAL A 690 29.77 8.49 24.84
N GLY A 691 29.40 7.24 25.13
CA GLY A 691 29.61 6.63 26.44
C GLY A 691 31.10 6.52 26.82
N SER A 692 31.98 6.24 25.86
CA SER A 692 33.44 6.26 26.07
C SER A 692 33.97 7.66 26.33
N ILE A 693 33.48 8.69 25.62
CA ILE A 693 33.80 10.10 25.91
C ILE A 693 33.44 10.45 27.35
N PHE A 694 32.22 10.10 27.77
CA PHE A 694 31.76 10.35 29.14
C PHE A 694 32.64 9.67 30.18
N LYS A 695 32.96 8.39 29.99
CA LYS A 695 33.84 7.63 30.90
C LYS A 695 35.24 8.23 30.97
N ASP A 696 35.81 8.67 29.87
CA ASP A 696 37.16 9.25 29.90
C ASP A 696 37.21 10.54 30.70
N ILE A 697 36.19 11.37 30.60
CA ILE A 697 36.09 12.64 31.34
C ILE A 697 35.79 12.38 32.82
N ILE A 698 34.74 11.61 33.11
CA ILE A 698 34.24 11.42 34.48
C ILE A 698 35.06 10.39 35.26
N VAL A 699 35.48 9.28 34.65
CA VAL A 699 36.28 8.24 35.32
C VAL A 699 37.77 8.51 35.11
N GLY A 700 38.18 8.67 33.84
CA GLY A 700 39.59 8.82 33.46
C GLY A 700 40.22 10.17 33.80
N ASN A 701 39.42 11.16 34.24
CA ASN A 701 39.87 12.53 34.49
C ASN A 701 40.53 13.18 33.25
N ALA A 702 40.16 12.75 32.05
CA ALA A 702 40.78 13.19 30.82
C ALA A 702 40.42 14.65 30.48
N ASP A 703 41.24 15.27 29.64
CA ASP A 703 40.92 16.56 29.04
C ASP A 703 39.66 16.44 28.17
N ILE A 704 38.77 17.43 28.28
CA ILE A 704 37.47 17.42 27.61
C ILE A 704 37.67 17.50 26.10
N GLU A 705 38.46 18.47 25.61
CA GLU A 705 38.66 18.63 24.17
C GLU A 705 39.30 17.38 23.55
N ALA A 706 40.35 16.86 24.19
CA ALA A 706 41.03 15.65 23.74
C ALA A 706 40.08 14.45 23.66
N SER A 707 39.15 14.33 24.61
CA SER A 707 38.18 13.23 24.63
C SER A 707 37.18 13.31 23.47
N PHE A 708 36.65 14.50 23.19
CA PHE A 708 35.77 14.72 22.05
C PHE A 708 36.50 14.54 20.70
N VAL A 709 37.73 15.05 20.58
CA VAL A 709 38.56 14.87 19.38
C VAL A 709 38.85 13.39 19.11
N ARG A 710 39.17 12.62 20.15
CA ARG A 710 39.35 11.16 20.01
C ARG A 710 38.05 10.51 19.53
N GLY A 711 36.92 10.76 20.19
CA GLY A 711 35.66 10.14 19.80
C GLY A 711 35.24 10.51 18.37
N TYR A 712 35.46 11.76 17.97
CA TYR A 712 35.24 12.21 16.59
C TYR A 712 36.14 11.47 15.59
N ASN A 713 37.39 11.18 15.97
CA ASN A 713 38.34 10.45 15.13
C ASN A 713 38.11 8.93 15.08
N ASN A 714 37.47 8.35 16.10
CA ASN A 714 37.07 6.94 16.11
C ASN A 714 35.89 6.63 15.16
N LEU A 715 35.19 7.66 14.69
CA LEU A 715 34.01 7.56 13.83
C LEU A 715 34.22 8.22 12.46
N PRO A 716 35.26 7.86 11.68
CA PRO A 716 35.58 8.52 10.41
C PRO A 716 34.44 8.46 9.38
N GLN A 717 33.61 7.41 9.41
CA GLN A 717 32.47 7.21 8.52
C GLN A 717 31.27 8.13 8.81
N PHE A 718 31.23 8.76 9.99
CA PHE A 718 30.15 9.66 10.41
C PHE A 718 30.62 11.13 10.47
N LYS A 719 31.72 11.47 9.81
CA LYS A 719 32.18 12.86 9.71
C LYS A 719 31.41 13.59 8.60
N PRO A 720 30.94 14.83 8.83
CA PRO A 720 30.32 15.63 7.78
C PRO A 720 31.32 15.91 6.65
N SER A 721 30.84 15.89 5.40
CA SER A 721 31.66 16.13 4.19
C SER A 721 32.00 17.61 3.96
N GLU A 722 31.29 18.51 4.63
CA GLU A 722 31.55 19.95 4.65
C GLU A 722 31.81 20.39 6.10
N LYS A 723 32.63 21.43 6.30
CA LYS A 723 32.89 21.96 7.66
C LYS A 723 31.55 22.20 8.34
N PRO A 724 31.31 21.69 9.57
CA PRO A 724 30.10 22.00 10.30
C PRO A 724 30.03 23.52 10.44
N GLY A 725 28.99 24.13 9.87
CA GLY A 725 28.71 25.53 10.13
C GLY A 725 28.63 25.72 11.64
N GLU A 726 29.40 26.67 12.17
CA GLU A 726 29.22 27.16 13.53
C GLU A 726 27.71 27.38 13.76
N ASP A 727 27.17 26.70 14.77
CA ASP A 727 25.78 26.78 15.24
C ASP A 727 24.83 27.56 14.33
N ILE A 728 24.27 26.86 13.32
CA ILE A 728 23.02 27.33 12.75
C ILE A 728 22.01 27.27 13.90
N ASN A 729 21.70 28.46 14.44
CA ASN A 729 20.73 28.71 15.49
C ASN A 729 19.67 27.61 15.57
N SER A 730 19.76 26.77 16.59
CA SER A 730 18.77 25.72 16.89
C SER A 730 17.36 26.26 17.18
N SER A 731 17.18 27.59 17.17
CA SER A 731 15.86 28.23 17.17
C SER A 731 15.15 28.11 15.82
N LEU A 732 15.86 28.04 14.68
CA LEU A 732 15.22 27.93 13.36
C LEU A 732 14.57 26.56 13.13
N PHE A 733 15.17 25.46 13.63
CA PHE A 733 14.66 24.12 13.36
C PHE A 733 13.51 23.68 14.27
N LEU A 734 13.48 24.14 15.53
CA LEU A 734 12.35 23.87 16.44
C LEU A 734 11.15 24.78 16.12
N ASP A 735 11.37 26.04 15.73
CA ASP A 735 10.28 26.91 15.27
C ASP A 735 9.75 26.51 13.89
N ASP A 736 10.59 26.07 12.95
CA ASP A 736 10.09 25.62 11.64
C ASP A 736 9.37 24.26 11.73
N LYS A 737 9.78 23.34 12.61
CA LYS A 737 9.03 22.08 12.84
C LYS A 737 7.70 22.34 13.55
N ARG A 738 7.65 23.23 14.56
CA ARG A 738 6.37 23.67 15.16
C ARG A 738 5.51 24.49 14.20
N ARG A 739 6.10 25.35 13.36
CA ARG A 739 5.36 26.10 12.33
C ARG A 739 4.82 25.19 11.25
N PHE A 740 5.58 24.20 10.81
CA PHE A 740 5.15 23.24 9.80
C PHE A 740 4.02 22.35 10.33
N LEU A 741 4.12 21.88 11.58
CA LEU A 741 3.03 21.13 12.24
C LEU A 741 1.79 22.01 12.52
N ASN A 742 1.97 23.28 12.92
CA ASN A 742 0.87 24.23 13.07
C ASN A 742 0.24 24.64 11.73
N LEU A 743 1.00 24.66 10.62
CA LEU A 743 0.48 24.89 9.27
C LEU A 743 -0.39 23.72 8.79
N ILE A 744 -0.03 22.49 9.14
CA ILE A 744 -0.83 21.28 8.84
C ILE A 744 -2.10 21.24 9.70
N SER A 745 -2.01 21.55 11.00
CA SER A 745 -3.18 21.65 11.89
C SER A 745 -4.17 22.75 11.46
N ASN A 746 -3.68 23.89 10.98
CA ASN A 746 -4.50 24.96 10.42
C ASN A 746 -5.09 24.64 9.04
N TYR A 747 -4.53 23.67 8.30
CA TYR A 747 -5.08 23.22 7.02
C TYR A 747 -6.28 22.28 7.22
N HIS A 748 -6.29 21.47 8.29
CA HIS A 748 -7.43 20.63 8.65
C HIS A 748 -8.61 21.41 9.25
N SER A 749 -8.34 22.46 10.01
CA SER A 749 -9.42 23.29 10.61
C SER A 749 -10.11 24.23 9.62
N ASN A 750 -9.54 24.44 8.42
CA ASN A 750 -10.16 25.23 7.34
C ASN A 750 -10.88 24.40 6.26
N MET A 751 -10.95 23.07 6.43
CA MET A 751 -11.72 22.15 5.56
C MET A 751 -12.90 21.48 6.25
N VAL A 752 -13.24 21.87 7.49
CA VAL A 752 -14.46 21.46 8.21
C VAL A 752 -15.55 22.51 8.07
#